data_AF-A0A969B842-F1
#
_entry.id   AF-A0A969B842-F1
#
_cell.length_a   1.000
_cell.length_b   1.000
_cell.length_c   1.000
_cell.angle_alpha   90.00
_cell.angle_beta   90.00
_cell.angle_gamma   90.00
#
_symmetry.space_group_name_H-M   'P 1'
#
loop_
_entity.id
_entity.type
_entity.pdbx_description
1 polymer ?
#
loop_
_entity_poly.entity_id
_entity_poly.type
_entity_poly.pdbx_seq_one_letter_code
_entity_poly.pdbx_strand_id
1 'polypeptide(L)'
;MDASFQRRISTGGSSATSSVSATAPQWVKLVREGDVFTGYSSEDGTSWVAINNVTITMTSNVYIGLAVTSHNDGSLCTAQFNNVTVGSGEVPPPDLGGCESTEVNQKQNNATWMLLGTYNLLAGTGNTLKISNAGTSGYVIADGVKFVKSGQADIIMDSENGTGITVEGTWSASSSVSGYLGSNYRHDGNTGKGSKSVTYTPSIPVDGAYDVYMIWTSASNRASNVPVEVCYAGLPPQNELPVVALTSPANGAAFIQGENIAIQATASDADGTISLVEFYQGTTKVGEDNTSPYSYSWSGASIGAYTLYAKATDDKGGSTTSAGIGINVVEGQGPYGGSAWEIPGRVEAENYDTGGEGVAFHDTDDGNNDCGGRAENVDVQATSDVGGGCNVGWIYSGEWLEYSVNVTASGVYDITFRVASASAGGAVHLELDGADITGTLTFPATGNWQTWSNMVASNVSLTAGEAIMRLAMDANSFNINYIDFTLVGAENEAPTVNIASPANNQQFLTGDNIAIAADASDSDGTVSLVEFYQGSTKLGQDNSSPYNYTWNNVPKGSYQLTAVATDNDGGMATSSIINVQVKDEAGDCGSPSGGPTDNPIASAYPGEYSWAANLAWECVYNVNDYSGSAAQKFSAAQNDAVANGGGVVYFPAGTYTFTDDLLVKSGVVIRGATPSNTDAKSSSFNPATNFEFPQYVFTESGSGTSNSTAFKFIKLEDPNNSGNVGIVYVDINRAGIDFAATDKVNVTGENMVFYGIRTNNVGKPTPGVPDEAKGQKAYQRHSYRFTYNIIAYNAKTLL
;
A
#
# COMPACT_ATOMS: atom_id res chain seq x y z
N MET A 1 -29.50 38.90 4.21
CA MET A 1 -28.40 38.30 3.42
C MET A 1 -28.23 39.20 2.21
N ASP A 2 -27.12 39.11 1.49
CA ASP A 2 -26.93 39.95 0.30
C ASP A 2 -26.57 39.08 -0.89
N ALA A 3 -27.18 39.35 -2.05
CA ALA A 3 -26.70 38.82 -3.32
C ALA A 3 -25.56 39.73 -3.80
N SER A 4 -24.37 39.17 -3.99
CA SER A 4 -23.15 39.95 -4.21
C SER A 4 -22.46 39.55 -5.51
N PHE A 5 -22.11 40.55 -6.33
CA PHE A 5 -21.20 40.41 -7.45
C PHE A 5 -19.79 40.80 -7.01
N GLN A 6 -18.87 39.85 -7.01
CA GLN A 6 -17.49 40.04 -6.57
C GLN A 6 -16.50 39.75 -7.69
N ARG A 7 -15.43 40.55 -7.77
CA ARG A 7 -14.35 40.35 -8.75
C ARG A 7 -13.00 40.73 -8.20
N ARG A 8 -11.94 40.16 -8.78
CA ARG A 8 -10.54 40.58 -8.60
C ARG A 8 -9.94 40.84 -9.98
N ILE A 9 -9.16 41.92 -10.12
CA ILE A 9 -8.51 42.29 -11.40
C ILE A 9 -7.15 41.61 -11.59
N SER A 10 -6.61 40.99 -10.55
CA SER A 10 -5.36 40.24 -10.56
C SER A 10 -5.43 39.10 -9.56
N THR A 11 -4.71 38.01 -9.85
CA THR A 11 -4.52 36.90 -8.91
C THR A 11 -3.97 37.41 -7.58
N GLY A 12 -4.57 37.00 -6.46
CA GLY A 12 -4.18 37.46 -5.12
C GLY A 12 -4.56 38.91 -4.77
N GLY A 13 -5.20 39.66 -5.69
CA GLY A 13 -5.65 41.03 -5.43
C GLY A 13 -6.88 41.12 -4.51
N SER A 14 -7.19 42.34 -4.04
CA SER A 14 -8.41 42.60 -3.25
C SER A 14 -9.69 42.43 -4.09
N SER A 15 -10.73 41.87 -3.48
CA SER A 15 -12.05 41.76 -4.11
C SER A 15 -12.76 43.13 -4.15
N ALA A 16 -13.23 43.53 -5.33
CA ALA A 16 -14.25 44.56 -5.48
C ALA A 16 -15.63 43.90 -5.39
N THR A 17 -16.53 44.48 -4.59
CA THR A 17 -17.85 43.89 -4.29
C THR A 17 -18.95 44.90 -4.59
N SER A 18 -20.04 44.43 -5.19
CA SER A 18 -21.30 45.16 -5.33
C SER A 18 -22.44 44.25 -4.89
N SER A 19 -23.31 44.75 -4.03
CA SER A 19 -24.29 43.91 -3.33
C SER A 19 -25.67 44.56 -3.37
N VAL A 20 -26.70 43.71 -3.44
CA VAL A 20 -28.11 44.09 -3.23
C VAL A 20 -28.66 43.25 -2.07
N SER A 21 -29.50 43.85 -1.23
CA SER A 21 -30.15 43.13 -0.15
C SER A 21 -31.08 42.04 -0.70
N ALA A 22 -31.00 40.85 -0.11
CA ALA A 22 -31.78 39.69 -0.51
C ALA A 22 -32.18 38.82 0.69
N THR A 23 -33.30 38.11 0.55
CA THR A 23 -33.76 37.08 1.49
C THR A 23 -33.74 35.73 0.80
N ALA A 24 -33.26 34.70 1.49
CA ALA A 24 -33.28 33.35 0.96
C ALA A 24 -34.72 32.77 0.96
N PRO A 25 -35.11 31.97 -0.04
CA PRO A 25 -34.32 31.60 -1.23
C PRO A 25 -34.15 32.76 -2.22
N GLN A 26 -32.97 32.86 -2.83
CA GLN A 26 -32.64 33.88 -3.83
C GLN A 26 -31.90 33.21 -4.98
N TRP A 27 -32.24 33.59 -6.21
CA TRP A 27 -31.57 33.13 -7.43
C TRP A 27 -30.45 34.10 -7.82
N VAL A 28 -29.32 33.56 -8.26
CA VAL A 28 -28.17 34.33 -8.76
C VAL A 28 -27.78 33.83 -10.15
N LYS A 29 -27.37 34.76 -11.03
CA LYS A 29 -26.94 34.44 -12.39
C LYS A 29 -25.73 35.27 -12.78
N LEU A 30 -24.76 34.64 -13.44
CA LEU A 30 -23.62 35.32 -14.06
C LEU A 30 -23.72 35.12 -15.57
N VAL A 31 -23.84 36.21 -16.33
CA VAL A 31 -23.90 36.17 -17.79
C VAL A 31 -22.60 36.72 -18.35
N ARG A 32 -22.04 36.04 -19.36
CA ARG A 32 -20.91 36.51 -20.15
C ARG A 32 -21.35 36.80 -21.58
N GLU A 33 -21.17 38.03 -22.03
CA GLU A 33 -21.37 38.46 -23.42
C GLU A 33 -20.06 39.03 -23.95
N GLY A 34 -19.31 38.23 -24.72
CA GLY A 34 -17.95 38.58 -25.14
C GLY A 34 -17.01 38.72 -23.94
N ASP A 35 -16.49 39.92 -23.72
CA ASP A 35 -15.63 40.27 -22.56
C ASP A 35 -16.43 40.87 -21.40
N VAL A 36 -17.75 41.06 -21.53
CA VAL A 36 -18.57 41.67 -20.47
C VAL A 36 -19.20 40.58 -19.61
N PHE A 37 -18.99 40.68 -18.30
CA PHE A 37 -19.62 39.85 -17.28
C PHE A 37 -20.61 40.67 -16.49
N THR A 38 -21.85 40.20 -16.40
CA THR A 38 -22.93 40.84 -15.64
C THR A 38 -23.48 39.88 -14.59
N GLY A 39 -23.48 40.30 -13.33
CA GLY A 39 -24.12 39.58 -12.23
C GLY A 39 -25.56 40.04 -12.04
N TYR A 40 -26.47 39.09 -11.85
CA TYR A 40 -27.89 39.33 -11.61
C TYR A 40 -28.37 38.60 -10.35
N SER A 41 -29.44 39.11 -9.77
CA SER A 41 -30.24 38.39 -8.77
C SER A 41 -31.73 38.41 -9.12
N SER A 42 -32.46 37.43 -8.61
CA SER A 42 -33.91 37.29 -8.82
C SER A 42 -34.56 36.62 -7.61
N GLU A 43 -35.74 37.11 -7.21
CA GLU A 43 -36.54 36.50 -6.13
C GLU A 43 -37.32 35.27 -6.62
N ASP A 44 -37.67 35.24 -7.91
CA ASP A 44 -38.56 34.25 -8.54
C ASP A 44 -37.85 33.34 -9.57
N GLY A 45 -36.56 33.57 -9.82
CA GLY A 45 -35.77 32.84 -10.82
C GLY A 45 -36.06 33.23 -12.28
N THR A 46 -37.00 34.15 -12.52
CA THR A 46 -37.46 34.54 -13.87
C THR A 46 -37.29 36.04 -14.14
N SER A 47 -37.55 36.88 -13.15
CA SER A 47 -37.38 38.33 -13.18
C SER A 47 -35.99 38.71 -12.67
N TRP A 48 -35.07 38.98 -13.58
CA TRP A 48 -33.66 39.23 -13.26
C TRP A 48 -33.34 40.72 -13.14
N VAL A 49 -32.78 41.13 -12.01
CA VAL A 49 -32.26 42.49 -11.77
C VAL A 49 -30.73 42.47 -11.78
N ALA A 50 -30.12 43.35 -12.58
CA ALA A 50 -28.66 43.46 -12.64
C ALA A 50 -28.10 44.06 -11.35
N ILE A 51 -27.08 43.42 -10.78
CA ILE A 51 -26.33 43.90 -9.61
C ILE A 51 -25.21 44.83 -10.08
N ASN A 52 -24.35 44.35 -10.98
CA ASN A 52 -23.25 45.12 -11.60
C ASN A 52 -22.71 44.39 -12.83
N ASN A 53 -21.91 45.07 -13.66
CA ASN A 53 -21.17 44.49 -14.77
C ASN A 53 -19.68 44.89 -14.77
N VAL A 54 -18.87 44.14 -15.51
CA VAL A 54 -17.45 44.40 -15.72
C VAL A 54 -16.98 43.89 -17.08
N THR A 55 -16.07 44.60 -17.72
CA THR A 55 -15.31 44.08 -18.87
C THR A 55 -14.02 43.43 -18.40
N ILE A 56 -13.83 42.15 -18.71
CA ILE A 56 -12.61 41.38 -18.44
C ILE A 56 -12.21 40.68 -19.75
N THR A 57 -11.04 41.03 -20.27
CA THR A 57 -10.45 40.32 -21.42
C THR A 57 -9.95 38.95 -20.97
N MET A 58 -10.55 37.88 -21.52
CA MET A 58 -10.25 36.50 -21.14
C MET A 58 -9.54 35.75 -22.26
N THR A 59 -8.71 34.78 -21.89
CA THR A 59 -8.16 33.78 -22.82
C THR A 59 -9.26 32.85 -23.35
N SER A 60 -8.97 32.11 -24.42
CA SER A 60 -9.90 31.15 -25.03
C SER A 60 -10.35 30.05 -24.05
N ASN A 61 -9.47 29.66 -23.13
CA ASN A 61 -9.79 28.71 -22.07
C ASN A 61 -10.24 29.44 -20.81
N VAL A 62 -11.38 29.04 -20.26
CA VAL A 62 -11.93 29.54 -19.00
C VAL A 62 -12.34 28.36 -18.12
N TYR A 63 -12.13 28.50 -16.81
CA TYR A 63 -12.67 27.57 -15.82
C TYR A 63 -13.94 28.17 -15.22
N ILE A 64 -14.97 27.34 -15.10
CA ILE A 64 -16.25 27.72 -14.50
C ILE A 64 -16.53 26.72 -13.38
N GLY A 65 -16.91 27.21 -12.21
CA GLY A 65 -17.18 26.36 -11.05
C GLY A 65 -17.74 27.13 -9.87
N LEU A 66 -18.05 26.39 -8.80
CA LEU A 66 -18.50 26.94 -7.53
C LEU A 66 -17.31 27.02 -6.58
N ALA A 67 -17.11 28.18 -5.96
CA ALA A 67 -16.03 28.41 -5.00
C ALA A 67 -16.61 28.85 -3.66
N VAL A 68 -16.09 28.29 -2.56
CA VAL A 68 -16.43 28.70 -1.19
C VAL A 68 -15.29 29.56 -0.66
N THR A 69 -15.62 30.71 -0.09
CA THR A 69 -14.64 31.57 0.58
C THR A 69 -15.14 31.98 1.96
N SER A 70 -14.24 31.94 2.93
CA SER A 70 -14.49 32.39 4.32
C SER A 70 -14.35 33.90 4.47
N HIS A 71 -13.87 34.58 3.41
CA HIS A 71 -13.41 35.97 3.45
C HIS A 71 -12.32 36.26 4.50
N ASN A 72 -11.64 35.23 4.99
CA ASN A 72 -10.56 35.35 5.97
C ASN A 72 -9.44 34.35 5.64
N ASP A 73 -8.27 34.88 5.30
CA ASP A 73 -7.10 34.10 4.85
C ASP A 73 -6.53 33.17 5.94
N GLY A 74 -7.03 33.24 7.19
CA GLY A 74 -6.69 32.34 8.29
C GLY A 74 -7.81 31.36 8.71
N SER A 75 -8.97 31.37 8.04
CA SER A 75 -10.12 30.55 8.42
C SER A 75 -10.59 29.66 7.27
N LEU A 76 -10.79 28.37 7.56
CA LEU A 76 -11.49 27.45 6.65
C LEU A 76 -13.00 27.65 6.78
N CYS A 77 -13.72 27.43 5.68
CA CYS A 77 -15.17 27.38 5.65
C CYS A 77 -15.63 26.20 4.80
N THR A 78 -16.80 25.67 5.12
CA THR A 78 -17.42 24.58 4.38
C THR A 78 -18.79 25.05 3.90
N ALA A 79 -19.11 24.80 2.63
CA ALA A 79 -20.47 24.87 2.12
C ALA A 79 -20.79 23.54 1.45
N GLN A 80 -22.05 23.13 1.54
CA GLN A 80 -22.56 21.98 0.81
C GLN A 80 -23.30 22.49 -0.43
N PHE A 81 -22.92 21.97 -1.59
CA PHE A 81 -23.63 22.21 -2.83
C PHE A 81 -24.42 20.95 -3.19
N ASN A 82 -25.73 21.09 -3.37
CA ASN A 82 -26.64 20.02 -3.78
C ASN A 82 -27.25 20.42 -5.13
N ASN A 83 -27.67 19.44 -5.94
CA ASN A 83 -28.35 19.64 -7.23
C ASN A 83 -27.52 20.48 -8.23
N VAL A 84 -26.22 20.18 -8.36
CA VAL A 84 -25.32 20.87 -9.32
C VAL A 84 -25.27 20.08 -10.63
N THR A 85 -25.83 20.65 -11.69
CA THR A 85 -25.77 20.09 -13.04
C THR A 85 -24.95 20.98 -13.96
N VAL A 86 -24.07 20.39 -14.77
CA VAL A 86 -23.35 21.08 -15.85
C VAL A 86 -23.88 20.55 -17.16
N GLY A 87 -24.55 21.40 -17.94
CA GLY A 87 -25.18 21.02 -19.20
C GLY A 87 -25.15 22.13 -20.23
N SER A 88 -25.46 21.80 -21.48
CA SER A 88 -25.66 22.77 -22.56
C SER A 88 -27.14 23.19 -22.62
N GLY A 89 -27.45 24.42 -22.20
CA GLY A 89 -28.81 25.00 -22.24
C GLY A 89 -29.26 25.59 -20.91
N GLU A 90 -30.21 26.54 -20.92
CA GLU A 90 -30.88 27.02 -19.70
C GLU A 90 -31.70 25.87 -19.09
N VAL A 91 -31.30 25.39 -17.91
CA VAL A 91 -32.11 24.46 -17.11
C VAL A 91 -33.12 25.32 -16.32
N PRO A 92 -34.44 25.15 -16.52
CA PRO A 92 -35.43 25.84 -15.69
C PRO A 92 -35.27 25.40 -14.22
N PRO A 93 -35.56 26.28 -13.25
CA PRO A 93 -35.69 25.87 -11.85
C PRO A 93 -36.54 24.61 -11.67
N PRO A 94 -36.19 23.69 -10.77
CA PRO A 94 -37.09 22.61 -10.38
C PRO A 94 -38.36 23.21 -9.77
N ASP A 95 -39.51 22.90 -10.38
CA ASP A 95 -40.83 23.28 -9.91
C ASP A 95 -41.25 22.33 -8.79
N LEU A 96 -40.97 22.72 -7.54
CA LEU A 96 -41.20 21.92 -6.32
C LEU A 96 -42.69 21.80 -5.92
N GLY A 97 -43.59 22.31 -6.75
CA GLY A 97 -45.01 22.44 -6.39
C GLY A 97 -45.26 23.51 -5.34
N GLY A 98 -46.52 23.68 -4.96
CA GLY A 98 -46.95 24.72 -4.03
C GLY A 98 -48.35 25.22 -4.34
N CYS A 99 -48.77 26.27 -3.64
CA CYS A 99 -50.02 26.98 -3.88
C CYS A 99 -49.72 28.40 -4.33
N GLU A 100 -50.15 28.78 -5.53
CA GLU A 100 -50.04 30.14 -6.05
C GLU A 100 -51.39 30.83 -6.00
N SER A 101 -51.43 32.11 -5.61
CA SER A 101 -52.67 32.88 -5.50
C SER A 101 -52.68 34.07 -6.45
N THR A 102 -53.78 34.22 -7.18
CA THR A 102 -54.06 35.36 -8.07
C THR A 102 -55.38 36.01 -7.67
N GLU A 103 -55.42 37.34 -7.58
CA GLU A 103 -56.66 38.09 -7.39
C GLU A 103 -57.37 38.33 -8.73
N VAL A 104 -58.65 37.95 -8.81
CA VAL A 104 -59.47 38.07 -10.01
C VAL A 104 -60.52 39.17 -9.87
N ASN A 105 -60.55 40.10 -10.83
CA ASN A 105 -61.57 41.14 -10.89
C ASN A 105 -62.82 40.67 -11.65
N GLN A 106 -63.83 40.21 -10.92
CA GLN A 106 -65.06 39.69 -11.50
C GLN A 106 -66.05 40.77 -11.98
N LYS A 107 -65.70 42.05 -11.91
CA LYS A 107 -66.49 43.12 -12.53
C LYS A 107 -66.24 43.25 -14.05
N GLN A 108 -65.22 42.56 -14.56
CA GLN A 108 -64.74 42.67 -15.94
C GLN A 108 -64.72 41.29 -16.62
N ASN A 109 -64.39 41.25 -17.92
CA ASN A 109 -64.15 40.02 -18.70
C ASN A 109 -65.31 39.02 -18.70
N ASN A 110 -66.54 39.52 -18.90
CA ASN A 110 -67.75 38.70 -18.95
C ASN A 110 -67.57 37.48 -19.87
N ALA A 111 -67.86 36.28 -19.37
CA ALA A 111 -67.92 35.05 -20.17
C ALA A 111 -66.65 34.78 -21.00
N THR A 112 -65.48 35.22 -20.52
CA THR A 112 -64.19 35.04 -21.19
C THR A 112 -63.29 34.14 -20.36
N TRP A 113 -62.64 33.16 -20.99
CA TRP A 113 -61.63 32.33 -20.35
C TRP A 113 -60.38 33.16 -20.07
N MET A 114 -60.16 33.48 -18.80
CA MET A 114 -59.01 34.26 -18.35
C MET A 114 -57.91 33.32 -17.87
N LEU A 115 -56.71 33.46 -18.44
CA LEU A 115 -55.52 32.72 -18.03
C LEU A 115 -55.12 33.16 -16.62
N LEU A 116 -54.96 32.18 -15.74
CA LEU A 116 -54.44 32.37 -14.38
C LEU A 116 -52.92 32.17 -14.34
N GLY A 117 -52.41 31.23 -15.13
CA GLY A 117 -50.99 30.90 -15.24
C GLY A 117 -50.76 29.58 -15.98
N THR A 118 -49.49 29.24 -16.16
CA THR A 118 -49.05 27.94 -16.70
C THR A 118 -48.36 27.17 -15.57
N TYR A 119 -48.83 25.95 -15.28
CA TYR A 119 -48.43 25.16 -14.11
C TYR A 119 -47.99 23.76 -14.52
N ASN A 120 -46.93 23.20 -13.91
CA ASN A 120 -46.55 21.82 -14.16
C ASN A 120 -47.36 20.87 -13.25
N LEU A 121 -48.39 20.26 -13.83
CA LEU A 121 -49.31 19.40 -13.09
C LEU A 121 -48.90 17.93 -13.21
N LEU A 122 -48.97 17.19 -12.11
CA LEU A 122 -48.86 15.73 -12.12
C LEU A 122 -50.17 15.09 -12.56
N ALA A 123 -50.06 13.98 -13.27
CA ALA A 123 -51.17 13.10 -13.59
C ALA A 123 -51.88 12.63 -12.30
N GLY A 124 -53.19 12.45 -12.39
CA GLY A 124 -54.06 12.10 -11.27
C GLY A 124 -54.82 13.30 -10.71
N THR A 125 -55.25 13.18 -9.45
CA THR A 125 -56.22 14.09 -8.80
C THR A 125 -55.61 14.93 -7.68
N GLY A 126 -54.29 15.12 -7.68
CA GLY A 126 -53.56 15.85 -6.63
C GLY A 126 -53.56 17.37 -6.77
N ASN A 127 -54.00 17.90 -7.92
CA ASN A 127 -53.97 19.33 -8.24
C ASN A 127 -55.33 19.98 -7.94
N THR A 128 -55.34 21.24 -7.51
CA THR A 128 -56.57 21.97 -7.20
C THR A 128 -56.55 23.42 -7.66
N LEU A 129 -57.74 23.97 -7.95
CA LEU A 129 -57.99 25.39 -8.09
C LEU A 129 -59.13 25.78 -7.15
N LYS A 130 -58.87 26.69 -6.22
CA LYS A 130 -59.82 27.15 -5.19
C LYS A 130 -60.19 28.60 -5.41
N ILE A 131 -61.49 28.87 -5.56
CA ILE A 131 -62.05 30.22 -5.56
C ILE A 131 -62.56 30.50 -4.13
N SER A 132 -62.04 31.54 -3.48
CA SER A 132 -62.41 31.93 -2.11
C SER A 132 -63.18 33.25 -2.09
N ASN A 133 -64.02 33.45 -1.07
CA ASN A 133 -64.63 34.76 -0.80
C ASN A 133 -63.93 35.56 0.32
N ALA A 134 -62.79 35.10 0.82
CA ALA A 134 -61.99 35.79 1.82
C ALA A 134 -61.53 37.16 1.34
N GLY A 135 -61.61 38.18 2.19
CA GLY A 135 -61.15 39.54 1.87
C GLY A 135 -61.96 40.29 0.79
N THR A 136 -63.06 39.72 0.29
CA THR A 136 -63.83 40.33 -0.81
C THR A 136 -64.95 41.25 -0.35
N SER A 137 -65.25 42.27 -1.15
CA SER A 137 -66.47 43.10 -1.04
C SER A 137 -67.30 43.00 -2.33
N GLY A 138 -68.53 42.49 -2.26
CA GLY A 138 -69.38 42.21 -3.43
C GLY A 138 -69.55 40.71 -3.69
N TYR A 139 -70.39 40.31 -4.64
CA TYR A 139 -70.65 38.89 -4.93
C TYR A 139 -69.41 38.20 -5.51
N VAL A 140 -69.10 37.00 -5.01
CA VAL A 140 -68.10 36.12 -5.62
C VAL A 140 -68.81 35.05 -6.42
N ILE A 141 -68.31 34.81 -7.63
CA ILE A 141 -68.86 33.88 -8.62
C ILE A 141 -67.91 32.72 -8.82
N ALA A 142 -68.46 31.51 -8.80
CA ALA A 142 -67.80 30.30 -9.26
C ALA A 142 -68.64 29.74 -10.41
N ASP A 143 -67.99 29.44 -11.53
CA ASP A 143 -68.64 28.98 -12.76
C ASP A 143 -67.76 27.89 -13.40
N GLY A 144 -66.84 28.24 -14.30
CA GLY A 144 -66.00 27.24 -14.97
C GLY A 144 -64.49 27.43 -14.76
N VAL A 145 -63.76 26.31 -14.80
CA VAL A 145 -62.29 26.27 -14.91
C VAL A 145 -61.88 25.38 -16.08
N LYS A 146 -60.71 25.66 -16.67
CA LYS A 146 -60.19 24.91 -17.82
C LYS A 146 -58.68 24.70 -17.72
N PHE A 147 -58.21 23.48 -17.99
CA PHE A 147 -56.80 23.11 -18.03
C PHE A 147 -56.44 22.66 -19.46
N VAL A 148 -55.45 23.29 -20.07
CA VAL A 148 -55.08 23.09 -21.48
C VAL A 148 -53.62 22.64 -21.59
N LYS A 149 -53.38 21.53 -22.28
CA LYS A 149 -52.04 21.06 -22.66
C LYS A 149 -51.99 20.77 -24.15
N SER A 150 -50.96 21.26 -24.83
CA SER A 150 -50.76 21.01 -26.26
C SER A 150 -50.76 19.51 -26.56
N GLY A 151 -51.57 19.09 -27.54
CA GLY A 151 -51.70 17.68 -27.92
C GLY A 151 -52.60 16.84 -27.01
N GLN A 152 -53.27 17.43 -26.01
CA GLN A 152 -54.27 16.77 -25.16
C GLN A 152 -55.64 17.44 -25.31
N ALA A 153 -56.71 16.73 -24.94
CA ALA A 153 -58.04 17.32 -24.86
C ALA A 153 -58.15 18.26 -23.65
N ASP A 154 -58.82 19.40 -23.83
CA ASP A 154 -59.08 20.37 -22.75
C ASP A 154 -59.88 19.73 -21.61
N ILE A 155 -59.43 19.94 -20.37
CA ILE A 155 -60.17 19.53 -19.19
C ILE A 155 -61.00 20.73 -18.74
N ILE A 156 -62.32 20.67 -18.96
CA ILE A 156 -63.26 21.75 -18.60
C ILE A 156 -64.14 21.25 -17.45
N MET A 157 -64.20 22.03 -16.37
CA MET A 157 -65.04 21.73 -15.20
C MET A 157 -66.03 22.87 -14.95
N ASP A 158 -67.27 22.52 -14.67
CA ASP A 158 -68.39 23.44 -14.37
C ASP A 158 -68.79 23.27 -12.91
N SER A 159 -68.95 24.38 -12.19
CA SER A 159 -69.38 24.46 -10.77
C SER A 159 -70.66 23.68 -10.46
N GLU A 160 -71.50 23.42 -11.46
CA GLU A 160 -72.73 22.65 -11.33
C GLU A 160 -72.56 21.15 -11.55
N ASN A 161 -71.56 20.74 -12.32
CA ASN A 161 -71.53 19.46 -12.99
C ASN A 161 -70.24 18.69 -12.69
N GLY A 162 -70.31 17.81 -11.68
CA GLY A 162 -69.50 16.59 -11.67
C GLY A 162 -68.48 16.42 -10.54
N THR A 163 -67.91 15.21 -10.57
CA THR A 163 -66.86 14.67 -9.71
C THR A 163 -65.64 15.59 -9.64
N GLY A 164 -65.03 15.71 -8.45
CA GLY A 164 -63.85 16.55 -8.25
C GLY A 164 -64.17 18.00 -7.92
N ILE A 165 -65.39 18.35 -7.50
CA ILE A 165 -65.75 19.69 -7.03
C ILE A 165 -66.16 19.63 -5.56
N THR A 166 -65.53 20.47 -4.74
CA THR A 166 -65.85 20.62 -3.31
C THR A 166 -66.34 22.04 -3.05
N VAL A 167 -67.52 22.18 -2.44
CA VAL A 167 -68.13 23.47 -2.12
C VAL A 167 -68.18 23.66 -0.61
N GLU A 168 -67.55 24.72 -0.11
CA GLU A 168 -67.56 25.09 1.30
C GLU A 168 -68.50 26.29 1.52
N GLY A 169 -69.38 26.16 2.51
CA GLY A 169 -70.44 27.12 2.82
C GLY A 169 -71.61 27.11 1.83
N THR A 170 -72.61 27.97 2.07
CA THR A 170 -73.81 28.01 1.22
C THR A 170 -73.61 28.91 0.00
N TRP A 171 -73.71 28.31 -1.19
CA TRP A 171 -73.69 28.98 -2.50
C TRP A 171 -75.04 28.81 -3.20
N SER A 172 -75.53 29.88 -3.83
CA SER A 172 -76.79 29.88 -4.57
C SER A 172 -76.52 29.78 -6.07
N ALA A 173 -77.29 28.93 -6.74
CA ALA A 173 -77.33 28.83 -8.20
C ALA A 173 -78.12 30.01 -8.80
N SER A 174 -77.66 30.61 -9.90
CA SER A 174 -78.34 31.71 -10.58
C SER A 174 -77.99 31.78 -12.05
N SER A 175 -79.01 32.00 -12.89
CA SER A 175 -78.88 32.27 -14.32
C SER A 175 -79.22 33.73 -14.67
N SER A 176 -79.33 34.62 -13.67
CA SER A 176 -79.83 35.98 -13.85
C SER A 176 -78.90 36.91 -14.65
N VAL A 177 -77.63 36.54 -14.79
CA VAL A 177 -76.64 37.24 -15.63
C VAL A 177 -76.16 36.24 -16.66
N SER A 178 -76.28 36.54 -17.96
CA SER A 178 -75.90 35.63 -19.04
C SER A 178 -74.39 35.49 -19.18
N GLY A 179 -73.95 34.38 -19.79
CA GLY A 179 -72.53 34.12 -20.05
C GLY A 179 -71.85 33.19 -19.03
N TYR A 180 -72.64 32.31 -18.41
CA TYR A 180 -72.13 31.22 -17.57
C TYR A 180 -71.85 29.96 -18.38
N LEU A 181 -70.99 29.08 -17.86
CA LEU A 181 -70.79 27.73 -18.37
C LEU A 181 -71.97 26.84 -17.93
N GLY A 182 -72.39 25.90 -18.78
CA GLY A 182 -73.49 24.99 -18.45
C GLY A 182 -74.84 25.68 -18.28
N SER A 183 -75.58 25.31 -17.23
CA SER A 183 -76.95 25.78 -17.00
C SER A 183 -77.05 27.02 -16.10
N ASN A 184 -76.08 27.27 -15.21
CA ASN A 184 -76.02 28.46 -14.38
C ASN A 184 -74.65 28.70 -13.69
N TYR A 185 -74.62 29.86 -13.02
CA TYR A 185 -73.74 30.36 -11.97
C TYR A 185 -73.83 29.92 -10.51
N ARG A 186 -72.73 29.64 -9.79
CA ARG A 186 -72.75 29.74 -8.31
C ARG A 186 -72.34 31.13 -7.82
N HIS A 187 -73.08 31.69 -6.87
CA HIS A 187 -72.69 32.90 -6.16
C HIS A 187 -72.78 32.76 -4.63
N ASP A 188 -71.92 33.48 -3.93
CA ASP A 188 -71.80 33.42 -2.46
C ASP A 188 -72.90 34.17 -1.69
N GLY A 189 -73.89 34.72 -2.41
CA GLY A 189 -74.94 35.58 -1.85
C GLY A 189 -74.44 36.92 -1.29
N ASN A 190 -73.16 37.27 -1.47
CA ASN A 190 -72.47 38.35 -0.77
C ASN A 190 -72.62 38.26 0.77
N THR A 191 -72.56 37.04 1.32
CA THR A 191 -72.67 36.76 2.76
C THR A 191 -71.59 35.79 3.20
N GLY A 192 -71.23 35.78 4.49
CA GLY A 192 -70.25 34.84 5.05
C GLY A 192 -68.87 34.98 4.41
N LYS A 193 -68.33 36.20 4.36
CA LYS A 193 -67.00 36.49 3.79
C LYS A 193 -65.91 35.81 4.60
N GLY A 194 -65.00 35.12 3.92
CA GLY A 194 -63.91 34.36 4.53
C GLY A 194 -64.26 32.92 4.91
N SER A 195 -65.51 32.48 4.73
CA SER A 195 -65.95 31.13 5.11
C SER A 195 -66.56 30.34 3.95
N LYS A 196 -66.38 30.79 2.70
CA LYS A 196 -66.94 30.12 1.53
C LYS A 196 -65.90 29.97 0.43
N SER A 197 -65.88 28.79 -0.19
CA SER A 197 -65.05 28.53 -1.37
C SER A 197 -65.66 27.46 -2.28
N VAL A 198 -65.20 27.45 -3.53
CA VAL A 198 -65.41 26.36 -4.49
C VAL A 198 -64.05 25.88 -4.96
N THR A 199 -63.76 24.61 -4.75
CA THR A 199 -62.50 23.96 -5.14
C THR A 199 -62.76 22.97 -6.26
N TYR A 200 -62.01 23.10 -7.35
CA TYR A 200 -61.98 22.19 -8.49
C TYR A 200 -60.73 21.32 -8.40
N THR A 201 -60.89 20.01 -8.54
CA THR A 201 -59.85 18.98 -8.49
C THR A 201 -59.86 18.20 -9.80
N PRO A 202 -59.15 18.66 -10.84
CA PRO A 202 -59.11 17.98 -12.14
C PRO A 202 -58.43 16.60 -12.04
N SER A 203 -58.86 15.67 -12.90
CA SER A 203 -58.10 14.44 -13.17
C SER A 203 -57.15 14.69 -14.33
N ILE A 204 -55.88 14.95 -14.04
CA ILE A 204 -54.85 15.22 -15.05
C ILE A 204 -54.41 13.89 -15.70
N PRO A 205 -54.42 13.76 -17.04
CA PRO A 205 -54.13 12.50 -17.71
C PRO A 205 -52.63 12.20 -17.85
N VAL A 206 -51.79 13.24 -17.99
CA VAL A 206 -50.34 13.11 -18.20
C VAL A 206 -49.61 14.23 -17.47
N ASP A 207 -48.37 13.98 -17.06
CA ASP A 207 -47.54 14.99 -16.41
C ASP A 207 -47.18 16.16 -17.35
N GLY A 208 -46.94 17.33 -16.76
CA GLY A 208 -46.23 18.46 -17.38
C GLY A 208 -47.01 19.77 -17.39
N ALA A 209 -46.58 20.72 -18.21
CA ALA A 209 -47.16 22.06 -18.24
C ALA A 209 -48.61 22.09 -18.77
N TYR A 210 -49.50 22.76 -18.03
CA TYR A 210 -50.88 23.09 -18.39
C TYR A 210 -51.15 24.59 -18.21
N ASP A 211 -51.79 25.22 -19.19
CA ASP A 211 -52.38 26.54 -19.03
C ASP A 211 -53.72 26.43 -18.30
N VAL A 212 -53.87 27.17 -17.21
CA VAL A 212 -55.04 27.11 -16.33
C VAL A 212 -55.87 28.37 -16.45
N TYR A 213 -57.16 28.21 -16.73
CA TYR A 213 -58.09 29.31 -16.98
C TYR A 213 -59.30 29.26 -16.05
N MET A 214 -59.91 30.42 -15.83
CA MET A 214 -61.21 30.57 -15.16
C MET A 214 -62.17 31.41 -16.01
N ILE A 215 -63.48 31.11 -15.95
CA ILE A 215 -64.56 31.89 -16.57
C ILE A 215 -65.61 32.27 -15.51
N TRP A 216 -66.28 33.43 -15.69
CA TRP A 216 -67.32 33.92 -14.79
C TRP A 216 -68.30 34.89 -15.47
N THR A 217 -69.42 35.17 -14.79
CA THR A 217 -70.36 36.24 -15.16
C THR A 217 -70.01 37.56 -14.45
N SER A 218 -69.76 38.60 -15.24
CA SER A 218 -69.39 39.92 -14.72
C SER A 218 -70.61 40.80 -14.45
N ALA A 219 -70.55 41.58 -13.37
CA ALA A 219 -71.56 42.58 -13.03
C ALA A 219 -70.96 43.64 -12.09
N SER A 220 -71.57 44.82 -12.02
CA SER A 220 -71.08 45.93 -11.17
C SER A 220 -71.06 45.59 -9.67
N ASN A 221 -71.88 44.63 -9.24
CA ASN A 221 -71.98 44.16 -7.85
C ASN A 221 -71.05 42.99 -7.51
N ARG A 222 -70.18 42.52 -8.41
CA ARG A 222 -69.18 41.48 -8.12
C ARG A 222 -68.00 42.03 -7.33
N ALA A 223 -67.23 41.16 -6.70
CA ALA A 223 -65.95 41.53 -6.10
C ALA A 223 -64.89 41.78 -7.18
N SER A 224 -63.98 42.71 -6.91
CA SER A 224 -62.86 43.04 -7.82
C SER A 224 -61.52 42.40 -7.43
N ASN A 225 -61.49 41.66 -6.33
CA ASN A 225 -60.29 41.09 -5.71
C ASN A 225 -60.56 39.65 -5.25
N VAL A 226 -61.20 38.82 -6.09
CA VAL A 226 -61.54 37.43 -5.72
C VAL A 226 -60.27 36.60 -5.64
N PRO A 227 -59.89 36.03 -4.48
CA PRO A 227 -58.71 35.18 -4.39
C PRO A 227 -58.97 33.84 -5.10
N VAL A 228 -58.10 33.51 -6.04
CA VAL A 228 -58.05 32.23 -6.74
C VAL A 228 -56.71 31.58 -6.49
N GLU A 229 -56.70 30.40 -5.90
CA GLU A 229 -55.49 29.68 -5.49
C GLU A 229 -55.35 28.39 -6.30
N VAL A 230 -54.22 28.18 -6.96
CA VAL A 230 -53.89 26.94 -7.68
C VAL A 230 -52.83 26.19 -6.87
N CYS A 231 -53.17 25.02 -6.34
CA CYS A 231 -52.21 24.15 -5.65
C CYS A 231 -51.87 22.92 -6.49
N TYR A 232 -50.59 22.60 -6.63
CA TYR A 232 -50.11 21.49 -7.44
C TYR A 232 -48.81 20.91 -6.86
N ALA A 233 -48.54 19.64 -7.16
CA ALA A 233 -47.47 18.87 -6.51
C ALA A 233 -46.08 19.02 -7.17
N GLY A 234 -45.96 19.76 -8.28
CA GLY A 234 -44.72 19.90 -9.06
C GLY A 234 -44.31 18.59 -9.76
N LEU A 235 -43.40 18.65 -10.76
CA LEU A 235 -42.83 17.41 -11.32
C LEU A 235 -41.84 16.80 -10.30
N PRO A 236 -41.78 15.47 -10.11
CA PRO A 236 -40.65 14.87 -9.42
C PRO A 236 -39.35 15.25 -10.16
N PRO A 237 -38.19 15.23 -9.47
CA PRO A 237 -36.91 15.39 -10.14
C PRO A 237 -36.84 14.41 -11.31
N GLN A 238 -36.50 14.90 -12.49
CA GLN A 238 -36.19 14.04 -13.63
C GLN A 238 -35.03 13.11 -13.23
N ASN A 239 -35.08 11.83 -13.65
CA ASN A 239 -33.98 10.89 -13.44
C ASN A 239 -32.66 11.55 -13.83
N GLU A 240 -31.72 11.62 -12.90
CA GLU A 240 -30.38 12.12 -13.20
C GLU A 240 -29.61 10.99 -13.86
N LEU A 241 -28.98 11.24 -15.01
CA LEU A 241 -28.24 10.18 -15.70
C LEU A 241 -26.96 9.83 -14.93
N PRO A 242 -26.50 8.56 -14.96
CA PRO A 242 -25.32 8.14 -14.21
C PRO A 242 -24.05 8.78 -14.75
N VAL A 243 -22.97 8.80 -13.96
CA VAL A 243 -21.62 9.18 -14.40
C VAL A 243 -20.75 7.93 -14.47
N VAL A 244 -19.91 7.83 -15.51
CA VAL A 244 -18.97 6.71 -15.69
C VAL A 244 -17.64 7.17 -16.27
N ALA A 245 -16.55 6.59 -15.77
CA ALA A 245 -15.19 6.82 -16.26
C ALA A 245 -14.38 5.53 -16.22
N LEU A 246 -13.60 5.26 -17.29
CA LEU A 246 -12.58 4.22 -17.25
C LEU A 246 -11.40 4.66 -16.37
N THR A 247 -10.93 3.75 -15.53
CA THR A 247 -9.75 3.92 -14.68
C THR A 247 -8.58 3.05 -15.11
N SER A 248 -8.83 2.03 -15.93
CA SER A 248 -7.83 1.17 -16.55
C SER A 248 -8.35 0.64 -17.88
N PRO A 249 -7.49 0.43 -18.89
CA PRO A 249 -6.06 0.78 -18.91
C PRO A 249 -5.79 2.29 -18.99
N ALA A 250 -4.53 2.70 -18.88
CA ALA A 250 -4.13 4.09 -19.14
C ALA A 250 -4.28 4.43 -20.64
N ASN A 251 -4.57 5.70 -20.95
CA ASN A 251 -4.64 6.14 -22.34
C ASN A 251 -3.25 6.05 -23.00
N GLY A 252 -3.18 5.39 -24.16
CA GLY A 252 -1.95 5.08 -24.88
C GLY A 252 -1.26 3.79 -24.43
N ALA A 253 -1.85 3.00 -23.52
CA ALA A 253 -1.26 1.74 -23.09
C ALA A 253 -1.03 0.78 -24.26
N ALA A 254 0.12 0.12 -24.26
CA ALA A 254 0.48 -0.92 -25.19
C ALA A 254 0.37 -2.29 -24.52
N PHE A 255 -0.12 -3.28 -25.25
CA PHE A 255 -0.25 -4.67 -24.82
C PHE A 255 0.32 -5.59 -25.89
N ILE A 256 0.85 -6.73 -25.46
CA ILE A 256 1.31 -7.77 -26.38
C ILE A 256 0.12 -8.64 -26.79
N GLN A 257 0.08 -9.06 -28.05
CA GLN A 257 -0.95 -9.98 -28.54
C GLN A 257 -1.04 -11.23 -27.64
N GLY A 258 -2.26 -11.52 -27.18
CA GLY A 258 -2.53 -12.65 -26.28
C GLY A 258 -2.56 -12.28 -24.79
N GLU A 259 -2.10 -11.08 -24.41
CA GLU A 259 -2.29 -10.58 -23.05
C GLU A 259 -3.77 -10.34 -22.72
N ASN A 260 -4.10 -10.52 -21.45
CA ASN A 260 -5.41 -10.16 -20.91
C ASN A 260 -5.41 -8.67 -20.55
N ILE A 261 -6.26 -7.90 -21.21
CA ILE A 261 -6.39 -6.45 -21.00
C ILE A 261 -7.42 -6.20 -19.90
N ALA A 262 -6.97 -5.74 -18.74
CA ALA A 262 -7.83 -5.41 -17.62
C ALA A 262 -8.47 -4.02 -17.80
N ILE A 263 -9.78 -4.01 -18.05
CA ILE A 263 -10.61 -2.82 -18.19
C ILE A 263 -11.34 -2.59 -16.87
N GLN A 264 -11.18 -1.40 -16.29
CA GLN A 264 -11.84 -1.04 -15.02
C GLN A 264 -12.56 0.29 -15.18
N ALA A 265 -13.70 0.42 -14.50
CA ALA A 265 -14.49 1.63 -14.50
C ALA A 265 -14.95 2.03 -13.09
N THR A 266 -15.13 3.33 -12.92
CA THR A 266 -15.95 3.89 -11.85
C THR A 266 -17.27 4.31 -12.44
N ALA A 267 -18.37 4.00 -11.75
CA ALA A 267 -19.69 4.48 -12.11
C ALA A 267 -20.47 4.84 -10.84
N SER A 268 -21.23 5.92 -10.89
CA SER A 268 -22.07 6.38 -9.78
C SER A 268 -23.29 7.11 -10.30
N ASP A 269 -24.39 6.97 -9.59
CA ASP A 269 -25.65 7.62 -9.91
C ASP A 269 -26.08 8.53 -8.76
N ALA A 270 -26.56 9.73 -9.06
CA ALA A 270 -26.76 10.78 -8.05
C ALA A 270 -28.10 10.63 -7.32
N ASP A 271 -29.13 10.10 -7.99
CA ASP A 271 -30.47 9.92 -7.46
C ASP A 271 -30.89 8.44 -7.37
N GLY A 272 -29.93 7.51 -7.47
CA GLY A 272 -30.17 6.08 -7.55
C GLY A 272 -28.91 5.22 -7.46
N THR A 273 -28.92 4.07 -8.16
CA THR A 273 -27.82 3.09 -8.19
C THR A 273 -27.49 2.68 -9.62
N ILE A 274 -26.25 2.23 -9.85
CA ILE A 274 -25.86 1.67 -11.15
C ILE A 274 -26.36 0.23 -11.25
N SER A 275 -27.11 -0.06 -12.31
CA SER A 275 -27.64 -1.40 -12.60
C SER A 275 -26.68 -2.24 -13.45
N LEU A 276 -25.91 -1.61 -14.35
CA LEU A 276 -24.99 -2.30 -15.26
C LEU A 276 -23.90 -1.36 -15.79
N VAL A 277 -22.67 -1.86 -15.90
CA VAL A 277 -21.59 -1.24 -16.68
C VAL A 277 -21.20 -2.17 -17.82
N GLU A 278 -21.28 -1.67 -19.05
CA GLU A 278 -20.88 -2.37 -20.28
C GLU A 278 -19.55 -1.82 -20.80
N PHE A 279 -18.62 -2.67 -21.23
CA PHE A 279 -17.32 -2.29 -21.77
C PHE A 279 -17.27 -2.54 -23.28
N TYR A 280 -16.72 -1.58 -24.03
CA TYR A 280 -16.69 -1.60 -25.49
C TYR A 280 -15.28 -1.38 -26.05
N GLN A 281 -15.02 -1.99 -27.21
CA GLN A 281 -13.94 -1.67 -28.14
C GLN A 281 -14.58 -1.13 -29.43
N GLY A 282 -14.39 0.16 -29.73
CA GLY A 282 -15.11 0.81 -30.82
C GLY A 282 -16.63 0.60 -30.66
N THR A 283 -17.29 -0.02 -31.63
CA THR A 283 -18.73 -0.33 -31.55
C THR A 283 -19.03 -1.71 -30.96
N THR A 284 -18.02 -2.53 -30.68
CA THR A 284 -18.17 -3.92 -30.24
C THR A 284 -18.14 -4.00 -28.72
N LYS A 285 -19.16 -4.62 -28.11
CA LYS A 285 -19.15 -4.90 -26.67
C LYS A 285 -18.18 -6.03 -26.37
N VAL A 286 -17.22 -5.79 -25.47
CA VAL A 286 -16.23 -6.79 -25.05
C VAL A 286 -16.63 -7.47 -23.75
N GLY A 287 -17.37 -6.80 -22.86
CA GLY A 287 -17.80 -7.35 -21.58
C GLY A 287 -18.82 -6.49 -20.84
N GLU A 288 -19.25 -6.96 -19.67
CA GLU A 288 -20.14 -6.22 -18.76
C GLU A 288 -19.89 -6.65 -17.31
N ASP A 289 -20.24 -5.77 -16.38
CA ASP A 289 -20.20 -6.02 -14.94
C ASP A 289 -21.34 -5.24 -14.25
N ASN A 290 -22.03 -5.88 -13.32
CA ASN A 290 -23.12 -5.30 -12.55
C ASN A 290 -22.78 -5.12 -11.06
N THR A 291 -21.55 -5.44 -10.65
CA THR A 291 -21.12 -5.36 -9.25
C THR A 291 -19.91 -4.44 -9.12
N SER A 292 -20.02 -3.37 -8.33
CA SER A 292 -18.88 -2.52 -8.02
C SER A 292 -17.86 -3.26 -7.12
N PRO A 293 -16.55 -3.16 -7.37
CA PRO A 293 -15.88 -2.37 -8.41
C PRO A 293 -15.98 -3.00 -9.81
N TYR A 294 -16.40 -2.19 -10.79
CA TYR A 294 -16.69 -2.66 -12.14
C TYR A 294 -15.42 -2.98 -12.92
N SER A 295 -15.31 -4.22 -13.38
CA SER A 295 -14.13 -4.66 -14.13
C SER A 295 -14.43 -5.75 -15.16
N TYR A 296 -13.60 -5.80 -16.19
CA TYR A 296 -13.62 -6.86 -17.18
C TYR A 296 -12.21 -7.17 -17.70
N SER A 297 -11.91 -8.45 -17.92
CA SER A 297 -10.65 -8.90 -18.50
C SER A 297 -10.87 -9.29 -19.95
N TRP A 298 -10.47 -8.43 -20.88
CA TRP A 298 -10.59 -8.69 -22.31
C TRP A 298 -9.41 -9.53 -22.81
N SER A 299 -9.68 -10.76 -23.26
CA SER A 299 -8.68 -11.68 -23.79
C SER A 299 -8.73 -11.79 -25.32
N GLY A 300 -7.60 -12.17 -25.93
CA GLY A 300 -7.53 -12.48 -27.37
C GLY A 300 -7.62 -11.27 -28.29
N ALA A 301 -7.24 -10.09 -27.81
CA ALA A 301 -7.13 -8.91 -28.68
C ALA A 301 -6.08 -9.16 -29.78
N SER A 302 -6.43 -8.84 -31.03
CA SER A 302 -5.51 -8.97 -32.17
C SER A 302 -4.60 -7.76 -32.27
N ILE A 303 -3.52 -7.85 -33.05
CA ILE A 303 -2.64 -6.69 -33.31
C ILE A 303 -3.47 -5.55 -33.92
N GLY A 304 -3.33 -4.35 -33.35
CA GLY A 304 -4.02 -3.15 -33.82
C GLY A 304 -4.25 -2.10 -32.75
N ALA A 305 -4.66 -0.91 -33.21
CA ALA A 305 -5.08 0.18 -32.33
C ALA A 305 -6.58 0.06 -32.00
N TYR A 306 -6.92 0.23 -30.73
CA TYR A 306 -8.29 0.13 -30.22
C TYR A 306 -8.69 1.36 -29.40
N THR A 307 -9.97 1.69 -29.41
CA THR A 307 -10.55 2.68 -28.50
C THR A 307 -11.52 1.99 -27.55
N LEU A 308 -11.26 2.06 -26.25
CA LEU A 308 -12.09 1.48 -25.21
C LEU A 308 -12.95 2.55 -24.54
N TYR A 309 -14.21 2.25 -24.23
CA TYR A 309 -15.05 3.07 -23.35
C TYR A 309 -16.02 2.19 -22.54
N ALA A 310 -16.54 2.75 -21.45
CA ALA A 310 -17.58 2.12 -20.63
C ALA A 310 -18.92 2.86 -20.80
N LYS A 311 -20.02 2.13 -20.70
CA LYS A 311 -21.39 2.67 -20.65
C LYS A 311 -22.04 2.21 -19.35
N ALA A 312 -22.50 3.14 -18.53
CA ALA A 312 -23.23 2.83 -17.30
C ALA A 312 -24.72 3.06 -17.50
N THR A 313 -25.54 2.17 -16.94
CA THR A 313 -27.00 2.29 -16.88
C THR A 313 -27.43 2.31 -15.41
N ASP A 314 -28.34 3.22 -15.05
CA ASP A 314 -28.89 3.35 -13.69
C ASP A 314 -30.08 2.40 -13.45
N ASP A 315 -30.66 2.42 -12.24
CA ASP A 315 -31.82 1.60 -11.85
C ASP A 315 -33.16 2.06 -12.47
N LYS A 316 -33.19 3.23 -13.11
CA LYS A 316 -34.37 3.81 -13.79
C LYS A 316 -34.22 3.78 -15.33
N GLY A 317 -33.15 3.18 -15.84
CA GLY A 317 -32.86 2.96 -17.26
C GLY A 317 -32.16 4.13 -17.97
N GLY A 318 -31.77 5.19 -17.26
CA GLY A 318 -30.90 6.22 -17.81
C GLY A 318 -29.48 5.68 -18.04
N SER A 319 -28.79 6.18 -19.06
CA SER A 319 -27.43 5.73 -19.36
C SER A 319 -26.53 6.83 -19.92
N THR A 320 -25.23 6.69 -19.66
CA THR A 320 -24.17 7.56 -20.18
C THR A 320 -22.95 6.73 -20.58
N THR A 321 -22.05 7.34 -21.36
CA THR A 321 -20.78 6.75 -21.78
C THR A 321 -19.60 7.54 -21.27
N SER A 322 -18.52 6.86 -20.91
CA SER A 322 -17.25 7.49 -20.55
C SER A 322 -16.58 8.11 -21.77
N ALA A 323 -15.53 8.91 -21.54
CA ALA A 323 -14.55 9.20 -22.58
C ALA A 323 -13.89 7.89 -23.06
N GLY A 324 -13.48 7.89 -24.34
CA GLY A 324 -12.71 6.79 -24.91
C GLY A 324 -11.23 6.90 -24.56
N ILE A 325 -10.58 5.77 -24.30
CA ILE A 325 -9.13 5.65 -24.16
C ILE A 325 -8.57 4.86 -25.35
N GLY A 326 -7.46 5.32 -25.93
CA GLY A 326 -6.75 4.59 -26.96
C GLY A 326 -5.79 3.57 -26.35
N ILE A 327 -5.70 2.38 -26.92
CA ILE A 327 -4.65 1.39 -26.62
C ILE A 327 -4.12 0.79 -27.91
N ASN A 328 -2.92 0.22 -27.86
CA ASN A 328 -2.33 -0.51 -28.97
C ASN A 328 -2.03 -1.95 -28.53
N VAL A 329 -2.38 -2.91 -29.39
CA VAL A 329 -1.92 -4.30 -29.24
C VAL A 329 -0.86 -4.53 -30.31
N VAL A 330 0.34 -4.90 -29.90
CA VAL A 330 1.51 -5.12 -30.75
C VAL A 330 1.87 -6.60 -30.77
N GLU A 331 2.69 -6.98 -31.76
CA GLU A 331 3.28 -8.32 -31.79
C GLU A 331 4.23 -8.50 -30.59
N GLY A 332 4.22 -9.68 -29.98
CA GLY A 332 5.18 -10.02 -28.94
C GLY A 332 6.53 -10.40 -29.53
N GLN A 333 7.59 -10.23 -28.75
CA GLN A 333 8.89 -10.78 -29.11
C GLN A 333 8.80 -12.32 -29.19
N GLY A 334 9.43 -12.90 -30.20
CA GLY A 334 9.52 -14.36 -30.34
C GLY A 334 10.76 -14.80 -31.11
N PRO A 335 11.27 -16.02 -30.86
CA PRO A 335 12.47 -16.53 -31.52
C PRO A 335 12.30 -16.56 -33.04
N TYR A 336 13.35 -16.16 -33.77
CA TYR A 336 13.39 -16.39 -35.21
C TYR A 336 13.18 -17.86 -35.56
N GLY A 337 12.25 -18.16 -36.47
CA GLY A 337 11.92 -19.54 -36.84
C GLY A 337 11.17 -20.33 -35.75
N GLY A 338 10.79 -19.71 -34.64
CA GLY A 338 9.96 -20.30 -33.58
C GLY A 338 10.72 -21.15 -32.56
N SER A 339 12.05 -21.10 -32.50
CA SER A 339 12.86 -21.80 -31.50
C SER A 339 14.08 -20.98 -31.10
N ALA A 340 14.39 -20.95 -29.80
CA ALA A 340 15.56 -20.24 -29.30
C ALA A 340 16.87 -20.84 -29.86
N TRP A 341 17.89 -20.00 -29.99
CA TRP A 341 19.21 -20.41 -30.44
C TRP A 341 19.96 -21.14 -29.32
N GLU A 342 20.42 -22.36 -29.60
CA GLU A 342 21.19 -23.14 -28.63
C GLU A 342 22.63 -22.62 -28.49
N ILE A 343 23.07 -22.38 -27.26
CA ILE A 343 24.44 -22.00 -26.90
C ILE A 343 25.05 -23.16 -26.07
N PRO A 344 26.24 -23.70 -26.40
CA PRO A 344 27.17 -23.29 -27.45
C PRO A 344 26.64 -23.54 -28.87
N GLY A 345 27.01 -22.68 -29.81
CA GLY A 345 26.49 -22.70 -31.17
C GLY A 345 26.73 -21.39 -31.92
N ARG A 346 26.22 -21.32 -33.15
CA ARG A 346 26.23 -20.11 -33.98
C ARG A 346 24.88 -19.42 -33.95
N VAL A 347 24.89 -18.11 -33.82
CA VAL A 347 23.75 -17.22 -34.05
C VAL A 347 24.07 -16.36 -35.27
N GLU A 348 23.34 -16.54 -36.36
CA GLU A 348 23.47 -15.68 -37.55
C GLU A 348 22.86 -14.30 -37.23
N ALA A 349 23.56 -13.21 -37.56
CA ALA A 349 23.16 -11.88 -37.12
C ALA A 349 21.82 -11.42 -37.72
N GLU A 350 21.51 -11.84 -38.94
CA GLU A 350 20.24 -11.58 -39.62
C GLU A 350 19.03 -12.32 -39.00
N ASN A 351 19.28 -13.24 -38.07
CA ASN A 351 18.26 -14.09 -37.45
C ASN A 351 17.82 -13.60 -36.05
N TYR A 352 17.71 -12.29 -35.87
CA TYR A 352 17.16 -11.64 -34.67
C TYR A 352 15.68 -11.97 -34.44
N ASP A 353 15.15 -11.79 -33.24
CA ASP A 353 13.79 -12.17 -32.92
C ASP A 353 12.75 -11.42 -33.77
N THR A 354 11.56 -12.01 -33.90
CA THR A 354 10.37 -11.29 -34.41
C THR A 354 9.80 -10.42 -33.31
N GLY A 355 9.20 -9.28 -33.63
CA GLY A 355 8.55 -8.40 -32.63
C GLY A 355 8.50 -6.93 -33.05
N GLY A 356 9.30 -6.56 -34.06
CA GLY A 356 9.33 -5.22 -34.62
C GLY A 356 10.21 -4.22 -33.86
N GLU A 357 10.19 -3.00 -34.38
CA GLU A 357 10.97 -1.85 -33.92
C GLU A 357 10.67 -1.48 -32.46
N GLY A 358 11.72 -1.37 -31.64
CA GLY A 358 11.66 -1.12 -30.21
C GLY A 358 11.26 -2.32 -29.35
N VAL A 359 11.04 -3.50 -29.96
CA VAL A 359 10.71 -4.75 -29.27
C VAL A 359 11.83 -5.78 -29.46
N ALA A 360 12.06 -6.23 -30.70
CA ALA A 360 13.07 -7.24 -31.01
C ALA A 360 14.34 -6.68 -31.68
N PHE A 361 14.25 -5.46 -32.20
CA PHE A 361 15.38 -4.70 -32.72
C PHE A 361 15.11 -3.19 -32.57
N HIS A 362 16.17 -2.38 -32.70
CA HIS A 362 16.08 -0.95 -32.94
C HIS A 362 16.98 -0.59 -34.11
N ASP A 363 16.37 -0.06 -35.16
CA ASP A 363 17.04 0.41 -36.37
C ASP A 363 16.75 1.91 -36.58
N THR A 364 17.77 2.69 -36.92
CA THR A 364 17.67 4.16 -36.94
C THR A 364 17.27 4.75 -38.29
N ASP A 365 17.24 3.94 -39.35
CA ASP A 365 16.76 4.38 -40.65
C ASP A 365 15.81 3.36 -41.33
N ASP A 366 15.34 3.73 -42.53
CA ASP A 366 14.41 2.88 -43.28
C ASP A 366 15.22 1.82 -44.03
N GLY A 367 15.08 0.57 -43.59
CA GLY A 367 15.91 -0.55 -44.05
C GLY A 367 16.05 -0.79 -45.55
N ASN A 368 17.22 -1.26 -45.92
CA ASN A 368 17.61 -1.83 -47.20
C ASN A 368 17.80 -3.35 -47.06
N ASN A 369 16.69 -4.09 -47.01
CA ASN A 369 16.70 -5.53 -46.85
C ASN A 369 16.81 -6.28 -48.18
N ASP A 370 18.05 -6.54 -48.60
CA ASP A 370 18.38 -7.20 -49.88
C ASP A 370 18.62 -8.72 -49.73
N CYS A 371 18.50 -9.29 -48.52
CA CYS A 371 18.82 -10.69 -48.24
C CYS A 371 18.08 -11.26 -47.01
N GLY A 372 17.70 -12.55 -47.03
CA GLY A 372 17.11 -13.23 -45.87
C GLY A 372 15.59 -13.15 -45.77
N GLY A 373 14.93 -12.37 -46.62
CA GLY A 373 13.47 -12.42 -46.83
C GLY A 373 12.64 -11.87 -45.67
N ARG A 374 13.24 -11.04 -44.80
CA ARG A 374 12.49 -10.31 -43.78
C ARG A 374 11.81 -9.08 -44.39
N ALA A 375 10.65 -8.74 -43.83
CA ALA A 375 9.91 -7.53 -44.17
C ALA A 375 10.21 -6.36 -43.19
N GLU A 376 11.03 -6.61 -42.18
CA GLU A 376 11.40 -5.70 -41.10
C GLU A 376 12.56 -4.78 -41.50
N ASN A 377 12.73 -3.67 -40.78
CA ASN A 377 13.59 -2.55 -41.16
C ASN A 377 15.10 -2.79 -40.98
N VAL A 378 15.54 -3.88 -40.36
CA VAL A 378 16.99 -4.10 -40.17
C VAL A 378 17.70 -4.24 -41.52
N ASP A 379 18.80 -3.52 -41.67
CA ASP A 379 19.65 -3.52 -42.86
C ASP A 379 20.43 -4.83 -43.04
N VAL A 380 20.01 -5.64 -44.01
CA VAL A 380 20.59 -6.96 -44.29
C VAL A 380 20.95 -7.09 -45.77
N GLN A 381 22.16 -7.56 -46.06
CA GLN A 381 22.65 -7.80 -47.42
C GLN A 381 23.29 -9.17 -47.58
N ALA A 382 23.47 -9.61 -48.84
CA ALA A 382 24.20 -10.84 -49.13
C ALA A 382 25.68 -10.69 -48.75
N THR A 383 26.22 -11.67 -48.03
CA THR A 383 27.64 -11.67 -47.62
C THR A 383 28.51 -12.40 -48.63
N SER A 384 29.74 -11.92 -48.83
CA SER A 384 30.77 -12.65 -49.57
C SER A 384 31.74 -13.40 -48.64
N ASP A 385 31.41 -13.53 -47.36
CA ASP A 385 32.20 -14.34 -46.43
C ASP A 385 32.18 -15.83 -46.81
N VAL A 386 33.10 -16.59 -46.23
CA VAL A 386 33.13 -18.05 -46.35
C VAL A 386 31.83 -18.61 -45.78
N GLY A 387 31.07 -19.32 -46.62
CA GLY A 387 29.74 -19.87 -46.29
C GLY A 387 28.59 -19.19 -47.02
N GLY A 388 28.79 -17.97 -47.52
CA GLY A 388 27.71 -17.15 -48.08
C GLY A 388 26.67 -16.81 -47.00
N GLY A 389 25.41 -16.62 -47.40
CA GLY A 389 24.33 -16.20 -46.49
C GLY A 389 24.08 -14.70 -46.56
N CYS A 390 23.62 -14.13 -45.45
CA CYS A 390 23.45 -12.69 -45.32
C CYS A 390 24.39 -12.15 -44.22
N ASN A 391 24.47 -10.83 -44.10
CA ASN A 391 25.06 -10.17 -42.96
C ASN A 391 24.27 -8.89 -42.66
N VAL A 392 24.32 -8.43 -41.41
CA VAL A 392 23.80 -7.11 -41.02
C VAL A 392 24.83 -6.05 -41.42
N GLY A 393 24.37 -4.94 -41.98
CA GLY A 393 25.20 -3.82 -42.44
C GLY A 393 24.55 -2.48 -42.17
N TRP A 394 25.12 -1.39 -42.71
CA TRP A 394 24.66 0.00 -42.50
C TRP A 394 24.52 0.42 -41.04
N ILE A 395 25.15 -0.33 -40.14
CA ILE A 395 25.04 -0.18 -38.69
C ILE A 395 25.42 1.22 -38.21
N TYR A 396 24.55 1.80 -37.39
CA TYR A 396 24.77 3.01 -36.61
C TYR A 396 24.89 2.72 -35.11
N SER A 397 25.60 3.62 -34.43
CA SER A 397 25.76 3.58 -32.97
C SER A 397 24.40 3.81 -32.29
N GLY A 398 24.05 2.91 -31.37
CA GLY A 398 22.78 2.93 -30.64
C GLY A 398 21.76 1.92 -31.14
N GLU A 399 21.97 1.31 -32.31
CA GLU A 399 21.15 0.20 -32.81
C GLU A 399 21.39 -1.08 -32.02
N TRP A 400 20.40 -1.97 -32.03
CA TRP A 400 20.51 -3.25 -31.36
C TRP A 400 19.60 -4.32 -31.96
N LEU A 401 20.02 -5.58 -31.81
CA LEU A 401 19.29 -6.77 -32.24
C LEU A 401 19.16 -7.74 -31.07
N GLU A 402 17.97 -8.27 -30.82
CA GLU A 402 17.75 -9.27 -29.77
C GLU A 402 17.53 -10.66 -30.34
N TYR A 403 17.95 -11.66 -29.56
CA TYR A 403 17.87 -13.07 -29.91
C TYR A 403 17.41 -13.84 -28.68
N SER A 404 16.38 -14.65 -28.82
CA SER A 404 16.01 -15.65 -27.85
C SER A 404 17.04 -16.78 -27.92
N VAL A 405 17.76 -17.00 -26.82
CA VAL A 405 18.82 -18.02 -26.71
C VAL A 405 18.54 -18.99 -25.58
N ASN A 406 19.06 -20.20 -25.68
CA ASN A 406 19.06 -21.22 -24.64
C ASN A 406 20.50 -21.68 -24.38
N VAL A 407 21.07 -21.23 -23.26
CA VAL A 407 22.39 -21.67 -22.80
C VAL A 407 22.24 -23.07 -22.21
N THR A 408 22.77 -24.07 -22.91
CA THR A 408 22.59 -25.49 -22.55
C THR A 408 23.48 -25.95 -21.40
N ALA A 409 24.57 -25.23 -21.11
CA ALA A 409 25.51 -25.56 -20.05
C ALA A 409 26.09 -24.28 -19.43
N SER A 410 26.14 -24.21 -18.09
CA SER A 410 26.89 -23.15 -17.42
C SER A 410 28.38 -23.36 -17.64
N GLY A 411 29.14 -22.28 -17.82
CA GLY A 411 30.57 -22.35 -17.98
C GLY A 411 31.18 -21.08 -18.53
N VAL A 412 32.45 -21.18 -18.89
CA VAL A 412 33.23 -20.11 -19.48
C VAL A 412 33.25 -20.28 -21.00
N TYR A 413 32.94 -19.20 -21.71
CA TYR A 413 32.81 -19.17 -23.16
C TYR A 413 33.80 -18.19 -23.80
N ASP A 414 34.33 -18.59 -24.97
CA ASP A 414 34.86 -17.66 -25.95
C ASP A 414 33.73 -17.29 -26.92
N ILE A 415 33.44 -15.99 -27.04
CA ILE A 415 32.41 -15.45 -27.93
C ILE A 415 33.11 -14.78 -29.11
N THR A 416 32.89 -15.30 -30.31
CA THR A 416 33.51 -14.82 -31.54
C THR A 416 32.51 -14.05 -32.39
N PHE A 417 32.79 -12.77 -32.63
CA PHE A 417 32.05 -11.91 -33.54
C PHE A 417 32.73 -11.92 -34.91
N ARG A 418 31.98 -12.25 -35.97
CA ARG A 418 32.48 -12.22 -37.34
C ARG A 418 32.16 -10.88 -37.98
N VAL A 419 33.15 -9.99 -38.05
CA VAL A 419 32.96 -8.57 -38.41
C VAL A 419 33.77 -8.14 -39.64
N ALA A 420 33.29 -7.11 -40.33
CA ALA A 420 33.98 -6.45 -41.44
C ALA A 420 33.82 -4.92 -41.37
N SER A 421 34.88 -4.16 -41.65
CA SER A 421 34.80 -2.69 -41.72
C SER A 421 35.85 -2.09 -42.66
N ALA A 422 35.44 -1.10 -43.46
CA ALA A 422 36.33 -0.38 -44.37
C ALA A 422 37.23 0.64 -43.65
N SER A 423 36.84 1.13 -42.46
CA SER A 423 37.60 2.07 -41.63
C SER A 423 37.75 1.56 -40.20
N ALA A 424 38.71 2.09 -39.44
CA ALA A 424 38.87 1.68 -38.04
C ALA A 424 37.77 2.35 -37.19
N GLY A 425 37.32 1.65 -36.13
CA GLY A 425 36.40 2.23 -35.16
C GLY A 425 35.06 1.49 -34.98
N GLY A 426 34.94 0.23 -35.40
CA GLY A 426 33.77 -0.59 -35.05
C GLY A 426 33.83 -1.06 -33.59
N ALA A 427 32.66 -1.15 -32.96
CA ALA A 427 32.53 -1.57 -31.57
C ALA A 427 31.15 -2.19 -31.31
N VAL A 428 31.12 -3.25 -30.48
CA VAL A 428 29.90 -3.94 -30.04
C VAL A 428 30.07 -4.45 -28.62
N HIS A 429 28.95 -4.75 -27.96
CA HIS A 429 28.91 -5.62 -26.79
C HIS A 429 27.69 -6.54 -26.84
N LEU A 430 27.69 -7.56 -25.99
CA LEU A 430 26.51 -8.40 -25.75
C LEU A 430 25.95 -8.15 -24.36
N GLU A 431 24.63 -8.10 -24.28
CA GLU A 431 23.89 -8.20 -23.03
C GLU A 431 23.16 -9.55 -22.99
N LEU A 432 23.02 -10.13 -21.78
CA LEU A 432 22.15 -11.27 -21.52
C LEU A 432 21.14 -10.87 -20.45
N ASP A 433 19.84 -10.90 -20.77
CA ASP A 433 18.75 -10.35 -19.94
C ASP A 433 19.01 -8.90 -19.48
N GLY A 434 19.62 -8.10 -20.36
CA GLY A 434 19.97 -6.70 -20.12
C GLY A 434 21.24 -6.46 -19.29
N ALA A 435 21.96 -7.51 -18.89
CA ALA A 435 23.27 -7.38 -18.25
C ALA A 435 24.39 -7.48 -19.29
N ASP A 436 25.22 -6.44 -19.43
CA ASP A 436 26.42 -6.48 -20.27
C ASP A 436 27.38 -7.59 -19.81
N ILE A 437 27.68 -8.54 -20.69
CA ILE A 437 28.50 -9.73 -20.42
C ILE A 437 29.87 -9.69 -21.10
N THR A 438 30.13 -8.76 -22.03
CA THR A 438 31.42 -8.69 -22.74
C THR A 438 32.19 -7.41 -22.48
N GLY A 439 31.53 -6.35 -22.03
CA GLY A 439 32.01 -4.99 -22.21
C GLY A 439 32.12 -4.61 -23.69
N THR A 440 32.42 -3.34 -23.96
CA THR A 440 32.64 -2.85 -25.32
C THR A 440 33.90 -3.46 -25.95
N LEU A 441 33.71 -4.22 -27.03
CA LEU A 441 34.76 -4.80 -27.86
C LEU A 441 35.00 -3.92 -29.08
N THR A 442 36.14 -3.23 -29.10
CA THR A 442 36.56 -2.44 -30.26
C THR A 442 37.39 -3.25 -31.24
N PHE A 443 37.22 -3.02 -32.55
CA PHE A 443 38.00 -3.71 -33.58
C PHE A 443 38.58 -2.79 -34.67
N PRO A 444 39.75 -3.14 -35.24
CA PRO A 444 40.39 -2.35 -36.29
C PRO A 444 39.67 -2.49 -37.64
N ALA A 445 40.04 -1.65 -38.61
CA ALA A 445 39.61 -1.79 -39.99
C ALA A 445 40.04 -3.14 -40.55
N THR A 446 39.13 -3.86 -41.20
CA THR A 446 39.48 -5.07 -41.98
C THR A 446 39.86 -4.73 -43.42
N GLY A 447 39.63 -3.48 -43.84
CA GLY A 447 40.07 -2.90 -45.11
C GLY A 447 39.00 -2.86 -46.21
N ASN A 448 37.86 -3.53 -46.02
CA ASN A 448 36.70 -3.47 -46.90
C ASN A 448 35.43 -3.96 -46.16
N TRP A 449 34.25 -3.54 -46.62
CA TRP A 449 32.93 -3.91 -46.09
C TRP A 449 32.62 -5.41 -46.14
N GLN A 450 33.33 -6.16 -46.97
CA GLN A 450 33.16 -7.61 -47.14
C GLN A 450 34.50 -8.38 -46.95
N THR A 451 35.47 -7.75 -46.27
CA THR A 451 36.69 -8.44 -45.79
C THR A 451 36.51 -8.74 -44.31
N TRP A 452 36.48 -10.02 -43.96
CA TRP A 452 35.98 -10.48 -42.67
C TRP A 452 37.10 -10.93 -41.72
N SER A 453 36.96 -10.58 -40.44
CA SER A 453 37.85 -11.00 -39.36
C SER A 453 37.05 -11.48 -38.14
N ASN A 454 37.68 -12.30 -37.31
CA ASN A 454 37.12 -12.72 -36.04
C ASN A 454 37.60 -11.77 -34.95
N MET A 455 36.68 -11.35 -34.09
CA MET A 455 36.96 -10.65 -32.84
C MET A 455 36.44 -11.52 -31.70
N VAL A 456 37.23 -11.71 -30.65
CA VAL A 456 36.91 -12.67 -29.59
C VAL A 456 36.82 -11.94 -28.25
N ALA A 457 35.68 -12.07 -27.58
CA ALA A 457 35.60 -11.88 -26.13
C ALA A 457 35.89 -13.22 -25.45
N SER A 458 36.98 -13.26 -24.69
CA SER A 458 37.39 -14.48 -23.99
C SER A 458 37.01 -14.44 -22.53
N ASN A 459 36.85 -15.63 -21.97
CA ASN A 459 36.53 -15.85 -20.55
C ASN A 459 35.18 -15.24 -20.12
N VAL A 460 34.16 -15.35 -20.97
CA VAL A 460 32.81 -14.86 -20.66
C VAL A 460 32.03 -15.96 -19.93
N SER A 461 31.69 -15.72 -18.67
CA SER A 461 30.85 -16.64 -17.88
C SER A 461 29.40 -16.58 -18.31
N LEU A 462 28.82 -17.72 -18.68
CA LEU A 462 27.39 -17.88 -18.97
C LEU A 462 26.77 -18.92 -18.04
N THR A 463 25.54 -18.68 -17.61
CA THR A 463 24.73 -19.64 -16.83
C THR A 463 23.73 -20.33 -17.73
N ALA A 464 23.49 -21.63 -17.52
CA ALA A 464 22.50 -22.39 -18.27
C ALA A 464 21.07 -21.85 -18.06
N GLY A 465 20.30 -21.77 -19.15
CA GLY A 465 18.92 -21.30 -19.16
C GLY A 465 18.53 -20.57 -20.44
N GLU A 466 17.22 -20.38 -20.62
CA GLU A 466 16.69 -19.47 -21.64
C GLU A 466 16.90 -18.01 -21.22
N ALA A 467 17.28 -17.16 -22.18
CA ALA A 467 17.52 -15.74 -21.96
C ALA A 467 17.31 -14.94 -23.25
N ILE A 468 17.15 -13.62 -23.12
CA ILE A 468 17.23 -12.69 -24.25
C ILE A 468 18.64 -12.14 -24.34
N MET A 469 19.31 -12.46 -25.44
CA MET A 469 20.61 -11.92 -25.77
C MET A 469 20.46 -10.69 -26.66
N ARG A 470 21.05 -9.56 -26.28
CA ARG A 470 21.09 -8.36 -27.10
C ARG A 470 22.49 -8.15 -27.67
N LEU A 471 22.58 -8.01 -28.98
CA LEU A 471 23.73 -7.46 -29.69
C LEU A 471 23.55 -5.94 -29.80
N ALA A 472 24.35 -5.19 -29.03
CA ALA A 472 24.32 -3.74 -29.04
C ALA A 472 25.46 -3.17 -29.90
N MET A 473 25.10 -2.21 -30.75
CA MET A 473 26.02 -1.59 -31.70
C MET A 473 26.59 -0.30 -31.09
N ASP A 474 27.82 -0.36 -30.59
CA ASP A 474 28.44 0.76 -29.86
C ASP A 474 29.04 1.82 -30.80
N ALA A 475 29.29 1.46 -32.06
CA ALA A 475 29.85 2.37 -33.06
C ALA A 475 29.17 2.21 -34.42
N ASN A 476 29.49 3.12 -35.34
CA ASN A 476 28.94 3.09 -36.70
C ASN A 476 29.85 2.28 -37.65
N SER A 477 29.35 2.06 -38.86
CA SER A 477 30.19 1.77 -40.04
C SER A 477 30.99 0.47 -39.94
N PHE A 478 30.31 -0.62 -39.58
CA PHE A 478 30.79 -1.99 -39.74
C PHE A 478 29.65 -2.92 -40.17
N ASN A 479 30.02 -4.14 -40.57
CA ASN A 479 29.11 -5.24 -40.84
C ASN A 479 29.38 -6.37 -39.85
N ILE A 480 28.35 -7.13 -39.48
CA ILE A 480 28.46 -8.35 -38.68
C ILE A 480 27.72 -9.49 -39.37
N ASN A 481 28.37 -10.64 -39.46
CA ASN A 481 27.84 -11.85 -40.11
C ASN A 481 27.16 -12.74 -39.07
N TYR A 482 27.91 -13.18 -38.06
CA TYR A 482 27.40 -14.07 -37.02
C TYR A 482 28.18 -13.92 -35.72
N ILE A 483 27.64 -14.56 -34.67
CA ILE A 483 28.26 -14.72 -33.36
C ILE A 483 28.38 -16.23 -33.07
N ASP A 484 29.61 -16.69 -32.81
CA ASP A 484 29.89 -18.08 -32.42
C ASP A 484 30.19 -18.15 -30.91
N PHE A 485 29.50 -19.03 -30.19
CA PHE A 485 29.71 -19.33 -28.78
C PHE A 485 30.44 -20.66 -28.63
N THR A 486 31.64 -20.63 -28.09
CA THR A 486 32.43 -21.84 -27.82
C THR A 486 32.61 -22.01 -26.31
N LEU A 487 32.09 -23.10 -25.75
CA LEU A 487 32.36 -23.48 -24.36
C LEU A 487 33.84 -23.89 -24.25
N VAL A 488 34.60 -23.15 -23.45
CA VAL A 488 36.04 -23.37 -23.24
C VAL A 488 36.37 -24.03 -21.90
N GLY A 489 35.45 -23.99 -20.93
CA GLY A 489 35.62 -24.66 -19.63
C GLY A 489 34.38 -24.57 -18.75
N ALA A 490 34.37 -25.31 -17.64
CA ALA A 490 33.41 -25.08 -16.55
C ALA A 490 33.78 -23.78 -15.80
N GLU A 491 32.84 -23.19 -15.07
CA GLU A 491 33.19 -22.12 -14.11
C GLU A 491 34.06 -22.68 -12.98
N ASN A 492 34.99 -21.88 -12.48
CA ASN A 492 35.81 -22.23 -11.32
C ASN A 492 34.97 -22.26 -10.04
N GLU A 493 34.98 -23.37 -9.32
CA GLU A 493 34.39 -23.49 -7.99
C GLU A 493 35.38 -22.96 -6.94
N ALA A 494 34.92 -22.06 -6.06
CA ALA A 494 35.78 -21.57 -4.98
C ALA A 494 36.15 -22.70 -4.00
N PRO A 495 37.35 -22.67 -3.39
CA PRO A 495 37.79 -23.73 -2.50
C PRO A 495 36.98 -23.74 -1.20
N THR A 496 37.16 -24.77 -0.38
CA THR A 496 36.64 -24.85 0.99
C THR A 496 37.77 -24.65 2.00
N VAL A 497 37.50 -24.05 3.16
CA VAL A 497 38.50 -23.88 4.22
C VAL A 497 37.88 -23.85 5.63
N ASN A 498 38.48 -24.56 6.56
CA ASN A 498 38.16 -24.51 7.99
C ASN A 498 39.42 -24.50 8.85
N ILE A 499 39.41 -23.76 9.96
CA ILE A 499 40.47 -23.86 10.98
C ILE A 499 40.22 -25.14 11.80
N ALA A 500 41.16 -26.08 11.76
CA ALA A 500 41.14 -27.34 12.50
C ALA A 500 41.70 -27.21 13.93
N SER A 501 42.64 -26.29 14.13
CA SER A 501 43.21 -25.94 15.43
C SER A 501 43.65 -24.47 15.38
N PRO A 502 43.51 -23.68 16.47
CA PRO A 502 43.00 -24.07 17.79
C PRO A 502 41.48 -24.32 17.80
N ALA A 503 40.99 -24.99 18.84
CA ALA A 503 39.56 -25.15 19.04
C ALA A 503 38.91 -23.79 19.40
N ASN A 504 37.65 -23.59 19.03
CA ASN A 504 36.91 -22.39 19.40
C ASN A 504 36.86 -22.23 20.94
N ASN A 505 37.15 -21.02 21.41
CA ASN A 505 37.30 -20.61 22.80
C ASN A 505 38.48 -21.27 23.56
N GLN A 506 39.45 -21.86 22.85
CA GLN A 506 40.65 -22.38 23.48
C GLN A 506 41.42 -21.26 24.19
N GLN A 507 41.92 -21.58 25.39
CA GLN A 507 42.67 -20.65 26.24
C GLN A 507 44.17 -20.94 26.16
N PHE A 508 44.95 -19.86 26.14
CA PHE A 508 46.40 -19.85 26.12
C PHE A 508 46.94 -18.90 27.19
N LEU A 509 48.22 -19.00 27.49
CA LEU A 509 48.95 -18.09 28.36
C LEU A 509 49.69 -17.02 27.56
N THR A 510 49.92 -15.88 28.19
CA THR A 510 50.69 -14.76 27.64
C THR A 510 52.08 -15.25 27.25
N GLY A 511 52.48 -14.98 26.01
CA GLY A 511 53.75 -15.48 25.47
C GLY A 511 53.68 -16.90 24.87
N ASP A 512 52.54 -17.58 24.91
CA ASP A 512 52.37 -18.85 24.19
C ASP A 512 52.51 -18.65 22.68
N ASN A 513 52.95 -19.73 22.02
CA ASN A 513 52.88 -19.85 20.57
C ASN A 513 51.60 -20.61 20.21
N ILE A 514 50.73 -19.99 19.42
CA ILE A 514 49.47 -20.60 18.98
C ILE A 514 49.69 -21.23 17.60
N ALA A 515 49.58 -22.55 17.51
CA ALA A 515 49.60 -23.28 16.24
C ALA A 515 48.20 -23.25 15.60
N ILE A 516 48.10 -22.63 14.43
CA ILE A 516 46.90 -22.54 13.62
C ILE A 516 47.04 -23.51 12.45
N ALA A 517 46.17 -24.51 12.39
CA ALA A 517 46.10 -25.48 11.30
C ALA A 517 44.77 -25.28 10.57
N ALA A 518 44.81 -25.23 9.24
CA ALA A 518 43.62 -25.16 8.40
C ALA A 518 43.52 -26.36 7.47
N ASP A 519 42.31 -26.92 7.37
CA ASP A 519 41.97 -27.87 6.33
C ASP A 519 41.36 -27.07 5.18
N ALA A 520 41.96 -27.16 3.99
CA ALA A 520 41.45 -26.54 2.79
C ALA A 520 41.49 -27.53 1.63
N SER A 521 40.43 -27.58 0.84
CA SER A 521 40.29 -28.46 -0.31
C SER A 521 39.49 -27.79 -1.40
N ASP A 522 39.73 -28.19 -2.64
CA ASP A 522 39.10 -27.65 -3.82
C ASP A 522 38.54 -28.79 -4.68
N SER A 523 37.33 -28.65 -5.21
CA SER A 523 36.57 -29.74 -5.85
C SER A 523 36.92 -29.92 -7.33
N ASP A 524 37.24 -28.84 -8.03
CA ASP A 524 37.59 -28.81 -9.44
C ASP A 524 39.07 -28.48 -9.69
N GLY A 525 39.79 -28.01 -8.66
CA GLY A 525 41.21 -27.68 -8.75
C GLY A 525 42.06 -28.07 -7.55
N THR A 526 42.99 -27.19 -7.21
CA THR A 526 43.96 -27.30 -6.13
C THR A 526 44.06 -25.99 -5.38
N VAL A 527 44.11 -26.04 -4.05
CA VAL A 527 44.37 -24.86 -3.21
C VAL A 527 45.82 -24.40 -3.41
N SER A 528 46.02 -23.16 -3.84
CA SER A 528 47.34 -22.56 -4.13
C SER A 528 47.93 -21.79 -2.93
N LEU A 529 47.08 -21.30 -2.03
CA LEU A 529 47.47 -20.46 -0.89
C LEU A 529 46.42 -20.55 0.24
N VAL A 530 46.88 -20.61 1.49
CA VAL A 530 46.06 -20.34 2.68
C VAL A 530 46.67 -19.22 3.49
N GLU A 531 45.91 -18.15 3.73
CA GLU A 531 46.30 -17.01 4.55
C GLU A 531 45.59 -17.06 5.91
N PHE A 532 46.30 -16.71 6.98
CA PHE A 532 45.77 -16.74 8.35
C PHE A 532 45.67 -15.31 8.89
N TYR A 533 44.57 -14.99 9.57
CA TYR A 533 44.25 -13.64 10.04
C TYR A 533 43.86 -13.63 11.52
N GLN A 534 44.13 -12.50 12.18
CA GLN A 534 43.51 -12.09 13.44
C GLN A 534 42.70 -10.82 13.20
N GLY A 535 41.37 -10.90 13.30
CA GLY A 535 40.50 -9.82 12.84
C GLY A 535 40.79 -9.49 11.37
N SER A 536 41.17 -8.24 11.08
CA SER A 536 41.61 -7.81 9.74
C SER A 536 43.13 -7.88 9.52
N THR A 537 43.92 -8.25 10.53
CA THR A 537 45.39 -8.28 10.44
C THR A 537 45.86 -9.64 9.95
N LYS A 538 46.55 -9.68 8.81
CA LYS A 538 47.19 -10.91 8.31
C LYS A 538 48.32 -11.31 9.26
N LEU A 539 48.23 -12.54 9.79
CA LEU A 539 49.25 -13.14 10.63
C LEU A 539 50.34 -13.79 9.79
N GLY A 540 49.95 -14.56 8.77
CA GLY A 540 50.87 -15.32 7.94
C GLY A 540 50.16 -16.05 6.80
N GLN A 541 50.89 -16.90 6.10
CA GLN A 541 50.36 -17.71 5.00
C GLN A 541 51.14 -19.02 4.87
N ASP A 542 50.52 -20.00 4.23
CA ASP A 542 51.14 -21.26 3.83
C ASP A 542 50.67 -21.63 2.41
N ASN A 543 51.57 -22.14 1.59
CA ASN A 543 51.35 -22.50 0.19
C ASN A 543 51.40 -24.02 -0.04
N SER A 544 51.55 -24.82 1.03
CA SER A 544 51.64 -26.27 0.92
C SER A 544 50.85 -26.98 2.02
N SER A 545 50.02 -27.94 1.63
CA SER A 545 49.30 -28.80 2.57
C SER A 545 50.25 -29.77 3.30
N PRO A 546 50.10 -30.01 4.62
CA PRO A 546 49.07 -29.44 5.51
C PRO A 546 49.35 -27.96 5.83
N TYR A 547 48.31 -27.12 5.72
CA TYR A 547 48.42 -25.67 5.87
C TYR A 547 48.52 -25.28 7.34
N ASN A 548 49.68 -24.75 7.75
CA ASN A 548 49.96 -24.42 9.14
C ASN A 548 50.63 -23.06 9.30
N TYR A 549 50.26 -22.36 10.36
CA TYR A 549 50.95 -21.15 10.79
C TYR A 549 51.10 -21.12 12.30
N THR A 550 52.28 -20.75 12.80
CA THR A 550 52.51 -20.58 14.25
C THR A 550 52.58 -19.09 14.58
N TRP A 551 51.59 -18.61 15.34
CA TRP A 551 51.57 -17.25 15.85
C TRP A 551 52.34 -17.18 17.17
N ASN A 552 53.52 -16.56 17.15
CA ASN A 552 54.47 -16.61 18.26
C ASN A 552 54.27 -15.51 19.30
N ASN A 553 54.56 -15.84 20.57
CA ASN A 553 54.57 -14.92 21.72
C ASN A 553 53.30 -14.07 21.81
N VAL A 554 52.14 -14.71 21.75
CA VAL A 554 50.87 -14.01 21.65
C VAL A 554 50.62 -13.23 22.95
N PRO A 555 50.41 -11.90 22.90
CA PRO A 555 50.10 -11.12 24.10
C PRO A 555 48.73 -11.48 24.68
N LYS A 556 48.51 -11.19 25.96
CA LYS A 556 47.17 -11.23 26.56
C LYS A 556 46.14 -10.48 25.72
N GLY A 557 45.00 -11.12 25.50
CA GLY A 557 43.91 -10.56 24.72
C GLY A 557 42.90 -11.61 24.28
N SER A 558 41.80 -11.14 23.70
CA SER A 558 40.82 -11.98 23.00
C SER A 558 41.00 -11.77 21.50
N TYR A 559 41.11 -12.86 20.75
CA TYR A 559 41.42 -12.82 19.32
C TYR A 559 40.40 -13.64 18.53
N GLN A 560 40.07 -13.15 17.34
CA GLN A 560 39.24 -13.82 16.35
C GLN A 560 40.13 -14.25 15.20
N LEU A 561 40.23 -15.54 14.95
CA LEU A 561 41.07 -16.13 13.90
C LEU A 561 40.21 -16.56 12.72
N THR A 562 40.67 -16.27 11.51
CA THR A 562 40.11 -16.78 10.24
C THR A 562 41.23 -17.26 9.33
N ALA A 563 40.90 -18.19 8.43
CA ALA A 563 41.74 -18.61 7.33
C ALA A 563 41.05 -18.31 6.01
N VAL A 564 41.81 -17.87 5.01
CA VAL A 564 41.33 -17.61 3.64
C VAL A 564 42.09 -18.53 2.70
N ALA A 565 41.40 -19.40 1.98
CA ALA A 565 42.00 -20.25 0.96
C ALA A 565 41.77 -19.64 -0.43
N THR A 566 42.79 -19.74 -1.30
CA THR A 566 42.73 -19.38 -2.71
C THR A 566 43.10 -20.60 -3.56
N ASP A 567 42.33 -20.90 -4.59
CA ASP A 567 42.61 -22.01 -5.52
C ASP A 567 43.64 -21.62 -6.62
N ASN A 568 43.87 -22.50 -7.60
CA ASN A 568 44.78 -22.25 -8.72
C ASN A 568 44.24 -21.31 -9.79
N ASP A 569 42.93 -21.07 -9.83
CA ASP A 569 42.25 -20.23 -10.82
C ASP A 569 41.74 -18.90 -10.21
N GLY A 570 42.05 -18.66 -8.93
CA GLY A 570 41.85 -17.41 -8.20
C GLY A 570 40.58 -17.34 -7.35
N GLY A 571 39.77 -18.40 -7.29
CA GLY A 571 38.61 -18.48 -6.40
C GLY A 571 39.04 -18.47 -4.93
N MET A 572 38.22 -17.86 -4.08
CA MET A 572 38.55 -17.63 -2.67
C MET A 572 37.41 -18.03 -1.73
N ALA A 573 37.75 -18.60 -0.58
CA ALA A 573 36.82 -18.83 0.51
C ALA A 573 37.42 -18.47 1.86
N THR A 574 36.57 -18.06 2.80
CA THR A 574 36.96 -17.70 4.17
C THR A 574 36.32 -18.65 5.17
N SER A 575 37.10 -19.10 6.15
CA SER A 575 36.62 -19.98 7.21
C SER A 575 35.64 -19.26 8.15
N SER A 576 34.90 -20.04 8.94
CA SER A 576 34.27 -19.50 10.14
C SER A 576 35.30 -18.93 11.13
N ILE A 577 34.84 -18.04 12.00
CA ILE A 577 35.69 -17.40 13.02
C ILE A 577 35.94 -18.39 14.17
N ILE A 578 37.21 -18.52 14.57
CA ILE A 578 37.64 -19.20 15.79
C ILE A 578 38.07 -18.17 16.82
N ASN A 579 37.40 -18.12 17.97
CA ASN A 579 37.77 -17.25 19.08
C ASN A 579 38.83 -17.94 19.94
N VAL A 580 39.87 -17.21 20.34
CA VAL A 580 40.86 -17.67 21.34
C VAL A 580 41.10 -16.60 22.39
N GLN A 581 41.44 -17.04 23.60
CA GLN A 581 41.73 -16.14 24.71
C GLN A 581 43.13 -16.40 25.26
N VAL A 582 43.95 -15.35 25.33
CA VAL A 582 45.29 -15.39 25.93
C VAL A 582 45.28 -14.67 27.26
N LYS A 583 45.72 -15.32 28.35
CA LYS A 583 45.67 -14.84 29.73
C LYS A 583 47.07 -14.75 30.37
N ASP A 584 47.27 -13.86 31.34
CA ASP A 584 48.42 -14.00 32.26
C ASP A 584 48.08 -15.12 33.28
N GLU A 585 49.04 -15.86 33.84
CA GLU A 585 48.85 -17.09 34.64
C GLU A 585 47.63 -17.11 35.61
N ALA A 586 47.09 -18.31 35.88
CA ALA A 586 46.00 -18.52 36.82
C ALA A 586 46.37 -18.05 38.24
N GLY A 587 45.84 -16.90 38.68
CA GLY A 587 46.06 -16.42 40.04
C GLY A 587 45.72 -14.96 40.36
N ASP A 588 45.41 -14.10 39.38
CA ASP A 588 45.17 -12.66 39.64
C ASP A 588 43.73 -12.21 39.34
N CYS A 589 42.75 -13.02 39.74
CA CYS A 589 41.33 -12.75 39.55
C CYS A 589 40.65 -12.35 40.88
N GLY A 590 40.90 -11.11 41.31
CA GLY A 590 40.15 -10.47 42.39
C GLY A 590 40.52 -10.89 43.82
N SER A 591 41.15 -9.99 44.57
CA SER A 591 41.06 -9.99 46.04
C SER A 591 40.21 -8.81 46.51
N PRO A 592 38.89 -8.98 46.66
CA PRO A 592 38.14 -8.14 47.58
C PRO A 592 37.41 -9.02 48.64
N SER A 593 37.35 -8.46 49.85
CA SER A 593 37.21 -9.10 51.16
C SER A 593 36.29 -10.32 51.28
N GLY A 594 36.89 -11.46 51.65
CA GLY A 594 36.26 -12.49 52.48
C GLY A 594 34.99 -13.14 51.90
N GLY A 595 35.18 -14.26 51.20
CA GLY A 595 34.11 -15.18 50.82
C GLY A 595 34.66 -16.60 50.64
N PRO A 596 33.78 -17.60 50.52
CA PRO A 596 34.17 -19.00 50.44
C PRO A 596 34.77 -19.34 49.07
N THR A 597 35.98 -19.88 49.07
CA THR A 597 36.73 -20.35 47.88
C THR A 597 36.61 -21.85 47.65
N ASP A 598 36.00 -22.59 48.58
CA ASP A 598 35.80 -24.02 48.46
C ASP A 598 34.81 -24.37 47.34
N ASN A 599 34.97 -25.53 46.72
CA ASN A 599 33.98 -26.08 45.81
C ASN A 599 33.00 -26.98 46.60
N PRO A 600 31.74 -26.54 46.84
CA PRO A 600 30.79 -27.31 47.63
C PRO A 600 30.28 -28.56 46.89
N ILE A 601 30.35 -28.57 45.55
CA ILE A 601 29.97 -29.73 44.73
C ILE A 601 31.00 -30.84 44.87
N ALA A 602 32.28 -30.50 44.82
CA ALA A 602 33.37 -31.46 45.01
C ALA A 602 33.34 -32.10 46.41
N SER A 603 32.90 -31.34 47.41
CA SER A 603 32.77 -31.83 48.79
C SER A 603 31.56 -32.75 48.97
N ALA A 604 30.42 -32.43 48.36
CA ALA A 604 29.19 -33.20 48.46
C ALA A 604 29.19 -34.45 47.56
N TYR A 605 29.89 -34.41 46.42
CA TYR A 605 29.95 -35.46 45.41
C TYR A 605 31.38 -35.69 44.90
N PRO A 606 32.28 -36.26 45.74
CA PRO A 606 33.68 -36.43 45.38
C PRO A 606 33.86 -37.30 44.12
N GLY A 607 34.50 -36.74 43.08
CA GLY A 607 34.85 -37.45 41.84
C GLY A 607 33.73 -37.63 40.81
N GLU A 608 32.47 -37.32 41.15
CA GLU A 608 31.32 -37.52 40.26
C GLU A 608 31.16 -36.37 39.25
N TYR A 609 31.49 -35.15 39.65
CA TYR A 609 31.38 -33.94 38.84
C TYR A 609 32.74 -33.21 38.73
N SER A 610 33.74 -33.91 38.20
CA SER A 610 35.10 -33.35 38.04
C SER A 610 35.14 -32.06 37.23
N TRP A 611 34.21 -31.88 36.28
CA TRP A 611 34.08 -30.64 35.52
C TRP A 611 33.81 -29.41 36.40
N ALA A 612 33.15 -29.58 37.55
CA ALA A 612 32.86 -28.47 38.45
C ALA A 612 34.13 -27.86 39.03
N ALA A 613 35.26 -28.58 39.03
CA ALA A 613 36.57 -28.03 39.39
C ALA A 613 37.09 -27.00 38.36
N ASN A 614 36.55 -26.98 37.14
CA ASN A 614 36.92 -26.01 36.11
C ASN A 614 36.21 -24.65 36.27
N LEU A 615 35.26 -24.53 37.21
CA LEU A 615 34.72 -23.24 37.60
C LEU A 615 35.74 -22.48 38.44
N ALA A 616 35.80 -21.17 38.27
CA ALA A 616 36.73 -20.28 38.96
C ALA A 616 36.34 -20.02 40.43
N TRP A 617 36.28 -21.08 41.26
CA TRP A 617 35.86 -21.00 42.68
C TRP A 617 36.74 -20.11 43.55
N GLU A 618 38.02 -19.98 43.18
CA GLU A 618 38.99 -19.16 43.91
C GLU A 618 38.85 -17.67 43.61
N CYS A 619 38.21 -17.29 42.50
CA CYS A 619 37.96 -15.89 42.12
C CYS A 619 36.67 -15.41 42.77
N VAL A 620 36.74 -14.83 43.98
CA VAL A 620 35.56 -14.46 44.77
C VAL A 620 35.36 -12.95 44.81
N TYR A 621 34.18 -12.49 44.40
CA TYR A 621 33.79 -11.09 44.37
C TYR A 621 32.65 -10.87 45.38
N ASN A 622 32.98 -10.37 46.58
CA ASN A 622 31.98 -10.13 47.62
C ASN A 622 31.19 -8.86 47.31
N VAL A 623 29.86 -8.98 47.20
CA VAL A 623 28.97 -7.86 46.86
C VAL A 623 29.04 -6.69 47.86
N ASN A 624 29.51 -6.92 49.09
CA ASN A 624 29.68 -5.86 50.08
C ASN A 624 30.85 -4.91 49.77
N ASP A 625 31.78 -5.32 48.90
CA ASP A 625 32.89 -4.47 48.46
C ASP A 625 32.45 -3.44 47.40
N TYR A 626 31.24 -3.60 46.88
CA TYR A 626 30.65 -2.72 45.88
C TYR A 626 29.60 -1.81 46.52
N SER A 627 29.47 -0.60 45.97
CA SER A 627 28.49 0.41 46.41
C SER A 627 27.19 0.33 45.62
N GLY A 628 26.07 0.72 46.24
CA GLY A 628 24.77 0.83 45.58
C GLY A 628 23.73 -0.18 46.07
N SER A 629 22.64 -0.31 45.31
CA SER A 629 21.59 -1.31 45.55
C SER A 629 22.13 -2.74 45.35
N ALA A 630 21.39 -3.75 45.83
CA ALA A 630 21.80 -5.14 45.64
C ALA A 630 22.01 -5.51 44.15
N ALA A 631 21.15 -4.98 43.27
CA ALA A 631 21.30 -5.15 41.82
C ALA A 631 22.58 -4.48 41.29
N GLN A 632 22.88 -3.24 41.71
CA GLN A 632 24.09 -2.52 41.28
C GLN A 632 25.36 -3.22 41.76
N LYS A 633 25.37 -3.69 43.01
CA LYS A 633 26.47 -4.46 43.60
C LYS A 633 26.70 -5.77 42.84
N PHE A 634 25.61 -6.48 42.52
CA PHE A 634 25.68 -7.71 41.73
C PHE A 634 26.21 -7.44 40.32
N SER A 635 25.70 -6.42 39.62
CA SER A 635 26.16 -6.03 38.28
C SER A 635 27.64 -5.66 38.27
N ALA A 636 28.12 -4.89 39.25
CA ALA A 636 29.55 -4.54 39.33
C ALA A 636 30.42 -5.77 39.62
N ALA A 637 30.05 -6.58 40.61
CA ALA A 637 30.78 -7.78 40.97
C ALA A 637 30.86 -8.82 39.83
N GLN A 638 29.76 -9.02 39.09
CA GLN A 638 29.77 -9.95 37.96
C GLN A 638 30.55 -9.40 36.75
N ASN A 639 30.59 -8.08 36.55
CA ASN A 639 31.41 -7.48 35.50
C ASN A 639 32.90 -7.70 35.78
N ASP A 640 33.33 -7.53 37.03
CA ASP A 640 34.70 -7.79 37.43
C ASP A 640 35.02 -9.28 37.35
N ALA A 641 34.09 -10.16 37.72
CA ALA A 641 34.24 -11.60 37.53
C ALA A 641 34.45 -11.95 36.05
N VAL A 642 33.59 -11.47 35.14
CA VAL A 642 33.70 -11.73 33.70
C VAL A 642 34.98 -11.15 33.12
N ALA A 643 35.35 -9.93 33.50
CA ALA A 643 36.59 -9.29 33.05
C ALA A 643 37.84 -10.11 33.42
N ASN A 644 37.76 -10.90 34.49
CA ASN A 644 38.83 -11.76 34.96
C ASN A 644 38.61 -13.25 34.64
N GLY A 645 37.73 -13.57 33.66
CA GLY A 645 37.56 -14.92 33.14
C GLY A 645 36.57 -15.80 33.92
N GLY A 646 35.69 -15.19 34.70
CA GLY A 646 34.66 -15.84 35.50
C GLY A 646 34.95 -15.79 37.00
N GLY A 647 33.99 -16.24 37.81
CA GLY A 647 34.17 -16.28 39.26
C GLY A 647 32.89 -16.40 40.07
N VAL A 648 33.07 -16.42 41.38
CA VAL A 648 32.01 -16.49 42.37
C VAL A 648 31.61 -15.08 42.78
N VAL A 649 30.37 -14.69 42.49
CA VAL A 649 29.78 -13.48 43.07
C VAL A 649 29.15 -13.85 44.41
N TYR A 650 29.83 -13.47 45.49
CA TYR A 650 29.51 -13.89 46.84
C TYR A 650 28.58 -12.89 47.55
N PHE A 651 27.48 -13.42 48.09
CA PHE A 651 26.50 -12.71 48.90
C PHE A 651 26.58 -13.21 50.36
N PRO A 652 27.17 -12.43 51.29
CA PRO A 652 27.19 -12.75 52.71
C PRO A 652 25.77 -12.92 53.30
N ALA A 653 25.68 -13.52 54.48
CA ALA A 653 24.41 -13.71 55.18
C ALA A 653 23.65 -12.39 55.34
N GLY A 654 22.37 -12.37 54.94
CA GLY A 654 21.59 -11.15 54.87
C GLY A 654 20.40 -11.25 53.90
N THR A 655 19.58 -10.21 53.85
CA THR A 655 18.49 -10.08 52.88
C THR A 655 18.84 -9.03 51.82
N TYR A 656 18.72 -9.40 50.56
CA TYR A 656 19.04 -8.58 49.39
C TYR A 656 17.78 -8.39 48.56
N THR A 657 17.33 -7.15 48.41
CA THR A 657 16.11 -6.81 47.68
C THR A 657 16.42 -6.47 46.23
N PHE A 658 15.72 -7.12 45.30
CA PHE A 658 15.79 -6.83 43.87
C PHE A 658 14.43 -6.35 43.38
N THR A 659 14.40 -5.35 42.50
CA THR A 659 13.17 -4.80 41.92
C THR A 659 12.80 -5.46 40.59
N ASP A 660 13.79 -6.04 39.92
CA ASP A 660 13.71 -6.53 38.55
C ASP A 660 14.36 -7.91 38.41
N ASP A 661 14.28 -8.46 37.20
CA ASP A 661 14.96 -9.71 36.85
C ASP A 661 16.47 -9.57 37.08
N LEU A 662 17.10 -10.65 37.53
CA LEU A 662 18.53 -10.71 37.77
C LEU A 662 19.19 -11.44 36.59
N LEU A 663 19.91 -10.71 35.75
CA LEU A 663 20.61 -11.28 34.59
C LEU A 663 22.03 -11.71 34.96
N VAL A 664 22.33 -12.99 34.76
CA VAL A 664 23.60 -13.64 35.10
C VAL A 664 24.42 -13.84 33.83
N LYS A 665 25.65 -13.33 33.83
CA LYS A 665 26.59 -13.49 32.71
C LYS A 665 27.25 -14.86 32.69
N SER A 666 27.71 -15.27 31.50
CA SER A 666 28.55 -16.45 31.31
C SER A 666 29.78 -16.41 32.23
N GLY A 667 30.15 -17.55 32.82
CA GLY A 667 31.28 -17.66 33.75
C GLY A 667 31.01 -17.23 35.20
N VAL A 668 29.78 -16.86 35.55
CA VAL A 668 29.42 -16.33 36.89
C VAL A 668 28.64 -17.34 37.72
N VAL A 669 29.13 -17.61 38.94
CA VAL A 669 28.42 -18.40 39.96
C VAL A 669 27.94 -17.49 41.08
N ILE A 670 26.63 -17.38 41.26
CA ILE A 670 26.04 -16.72 42.44
C ILE A 670 26.19 -17.64 43.63
N ARG A 671 26.80 -17.15 44.71
CA ARG A 671 26.97 -17.94 45.94
C ARG A 671 26.55 -17.19 47.18
N GLY A 672 25.63 -17.78 47.95
CA GLY A 672 25.28 -17.31 49.29
C GLY A 672 26.24 -17.82 50.37
N ALA A 673 26.03 -17.36 51.60
CA ALA A 673 26.76 -17.85 52.76
C ALA A 673 26.47 -19.32 53.02
N THR A 674 27.51 -20.11 53.31
CA THR A 674 27.40 -21.53 53.63
C THR A 674 26.42 -21.74 54.78
N PRO A 675 25.32 -22.50 54.58
CA PRO A 675 24.33 -22.73 55.61
C PRO A 675 24.90 -23.62 56.72
N SER A 676 24.35 -23.51 57.94
CA SER A 676 24.76 -24.36 59.08
C SER A 676 24.46 -25.84 58.86
N ASN A 677 23.47 -26.15 58.02
CA ASN A 677 23.23 -27.49 57.50
C ASN A 677 23.32 -27.43 55.98
N THR A 678 24.25 -28.18 55.38
CA THR A 678 24.50 -28.19 53.94
C THR A 678 23.67 -29.23 53.18
N ASP A 679 22.96 -30.13 53.88
CA ASP A 679 22.05 -31.09 53.27
C ASP A 679 20.72 -30.41 52.91
N ALA A 680 20.58 -30.07 51.63
CA ALA A 680 19.41 -29.43 51.04
C ALA A 680 18.11 -30.26 51.19
N LYS A 681 18.22 -31.57 51.45
CA LYS A 681 17.06 -32.47 51.65
C LYS A 681 16.57 -32.47 53.10
N SER A 682 17.33 -31.88 54.02
CA SER A 682 16.96 -31.79 55.43
C SER A 682 15.87 -30.74 55.64
N SER A 683 14.89 -31.06 56.49
CA SER A 683 13.88 -30.08 56.96
C SER A 683 14.49 -28.91 57.76
N SER A 684 15.74 -29.05 58.19
CA SER A 684 16.51 -28.02 58.88
C SER A 684 17.41 -27.18 57.94
N PHE A 685 17.35 -27.43 56.63
CA PHE A 685 18.08 -26.65 55.64
C PHE A 685 17.57 -25.21 55.56
N ASN A 686 18.45 -24.25 55.84
CA ASN A 686 18.09 -22.84 55.90
C ASN A 686 19.27 -21.97 55.43
N PRO A 687 19.33 -21.60 54.13
CA PRO A 687 20.34 -20.67 53.64
C PRO A 687 20.25 -19.32 54.35
N ALA A 688 21.40 -18.77 54.73
CA ALA A 688 21.49 -17.50 55.46
C ALA A 688 21.45 -16.27 54.53
N THR A 689 21.60 -16.48 53.22
CA THR A 689 21.49 -15.45 52.19
C THR A 689 20.12 -15.53 51.55
N ASN A 690 19.32 -14.47 51.71
CA ASN A 690 17.94 -14.37 51.25
C ASN A 690 17.81 -13.32 50.14
N PHE A 691 17.31 -13.71 48.98
CA PHE A 691 16.97 -12.83 47.86
C PHE A 691 15.47 -12.56 47.87
N GLU A 692 15.11 -11.29 48.00
CA GLU A 692 13.73 -10.86 48.11
C GLU A 692 13.32 -10.03 46.90
N PHE A 693 12.42 -10.57 46.08
CA PHE A 693 11.85 -9.89 44.92
C PHE A 693 10.50 -9.25 45.28
N PRO A 694 9.93 -8.34 44.46
CA PRO A 694 8.72 -7.62 44.82
C PRO A 694 7.52 -8.56 44.97
N GLN A 695 6.62 -8.22 45.89
CA GLN A 695 5.33 -8.90 45.96
C GLN A 695 4.45 -8.48 44.80
N TYR A 696 3.88 -9.47 44.12
CA TYR A 696 2.82 -9.19 43.15
C TYR A 696 1.62 -8.56 43.86
N VAL A 697 1.29 -7.31 43.52
CA VAL A 697 0.12 -6.59 44.00
C VAL A 697 -0.98 -6.71 42.95
N PHE A 698 -2.03 -7.43 43.29
CA PHE A 698 -3.18 -7.59 42.42
C PHE A 698 -4.00 -6.29 42.34
N THR A 699 -4.44 -5.93 41.13
CA THR A 699 -5.39 -4.84 40.89
C THR A 699 -6.67 -5.40 40.26
N GLU A 700 -7.83 -5.11 40.86
CA GLU A 700 -9.15 -5.62 40.47
C GLU A 700 -9.72 -5.04 39.15
N SER A 701 -8.94 -4.24 38.41
CA SER A 701 -9.36 -3.64 37.14
C SER A 701 -8.17 -3.39 36.19
N GLY A 702 -8.45 -3.24 34.89
CA GLY A 702 -7.46 -2.98 33.83
C GLY A 702 -7.02 -4.22 33.04
N SER A 703 -6.05 -4.05 32.13
CA SER A 703 -5.47 -5.14 31.31
C SER A 703 -4.54 -6.09 32.09
N GLY A 704 -4.26 -5.78 33.37
CA GLY A 704 -3.32 -6.52 34.22
C GLY A 704 -1.85 -6.32 33.82
N THR A 705 -0.93 -6.61 34.74
CA THR A 705 0.50 -6.71 34.40
C THR A 705 0.74 -8.07 33.73
N SER A 706 1.42 -8.11 32.58
CA SER A 706 1.73 -9.38 31.90
C SER A 706 2.46 -10.34 32.85
N ASN A 707 2.20 -11.65 32.76
CA ASN A 707 2.85 -12.65 33.60
C ASN A 707 4.38 -12.62 33.49
N SER A 708 4.91 -12.23 32.32
CA SER A 708 6.35 -12.09 32.07
C SER A 708 6.99 -10.91 32.79
N THR A 709 6.20 -9.93 33.24
CA THR A 709 6.66 -8.74 33.98
C THR A 709 6.16 -8.68 35.42
N ALA A 710 5.09 -9.43 35.74
CA ALA A 710 4.47 -9.54 37.05
C ALA A 710 5.27 -10.40 38.04
N PHE A 711 6.01 -11.40 37.54
CA PHE A 711 6.89 -12.26 38.31
C PHE A 711 8.34 -12.01 37.90
N LYS A 712 9.25 -12.02 38.88
CA LYS A 712 10.69 -11.81 38.63
C LYS A 712 11.42 -13.14 38.51
N PHE A 713 12.50 -13.11 37.76
CA PHE A 713 13.33 -14.28 37.48
C PHE A 713 14.82 -13.98 37.61
N ILE A 714 15.59 -15.00 37.98
CA ILE A 714 17.03 -15.03 37.75
C ILE A 714 17.26 -15.74 36.42
N LYS A 715 17.85 -15.03 35.44
CA LYS A 715 17.98 -15.46 34.05
C LYS A 715 19.43 -15.36 33.58
N LEU A 716 19.76 -16.05 32.50
CA LEU A 716 21.01 -15.81 31.77
C LEU A 716 20.90 -14.52 30.93
N GLU A 717 21.98 -13.76 30.84
CA GLU A 717 22.05 -12.60 29.94
C GLU A 717 21.98 -13.04 28.47
N ASP A 718 22.70 -14.11 28.13
CA ASP A 718 22.63 -14.78 26.83
C ASP A 718 22.41 -16.29 27.03
N PRO A 719 21.17 -16.78 27.01
CA PRO A 719 20.86 -18.17 27.29
C PRO A 719 21.36 -19.16 26.22
N ASN A 720 21.73 -18.67 25.03
CA ASN A 720 22.19 -19.53 23.92
C ASN A 720 23.73 -19.63 23.86
N ASN A 721 24.48 -18.80 24.61
CA ASN A 721 25.95 -18.82 24.58
C ASN A 721 26.61 -18.87 25.97
N SER A 722 25.83 -18.87 27.05
CA SER A 722 26.37 -18.88 28.41
C SER A 722 26.79 -20.28 28.88
N GLY A 723 27.96 -20.36 29.53
CA GLY A 723 28.48 -21.58 30.16
C GLY A 723 29.20 -21.24 31.47
N ASN A 724 29.53 -22.26 32.28
CA ASN A 724 30.18 -22.09 33.59
C ASN A 724 29.41 -21.17 34.56
N VAL A 725 28.10 -21.38 34.69
CA VAL A 725 27.19 -20.53 35.48
C VAL A 725 26.56 -21.30 36.63
N GLY A 726 26.06 -20.61 37.65
CA GLY A 726 25.32 -21.31 38.70
C GLY A 726 24.78 -20.47 39.84
N ILE A 727 24.02 -21.13 40.72
CA ILE A 727 23.46 -20.58 41.95
C ILE A 727 23.67 -21.59 43.09
N VAL A 728 24.27 -21.14 44.18
CA VAL A 728 24.67 -21.98 45.31
C VAL A 728 24.27 -21.35 46.64
N TYR A 729 23.58 -22.09 47.51
CA TYR A 729 23.25 -21.69 48.89
C TYR A 729 22.48 -20.36 49.03
N VAL A 730 21.44 -20.18 48.22
CA VAL A 730 20.58 -18.99 48.26
C VAL A 730 19.14 -19.39 48.59
N ASP A 731 18.51 -18.63 49.48
CA ASP A 731 17.07 -18.63 49.69
C ASP A 731 16.43 -17.57 48.80
N ILE A 732 15.51 -17.95 47.92
CA ILE A 732 14.90 -17.08 46.91
C ILE A 732 13.42 -16.95 47.22
N ASN A 733 12.96 -15.73 47.49
CA ASN A 733 11.57 -15.43 47.79
C ASN A 733 10.93 -14.59 46.67
N ARG A 734 9.79 -15.05 46.16
CA ARG A 734 8.96 -14.37 45.14
C ARG A 734 9.58 -14.26 43.74
N ALA A 735 10.52 -15.16 43.40
CA ALA A 735 11.10 -15.27 42.05
C ALA A 735 11.41 -16.73 41.64
N GLY A 736 11.46 -16.98 40.34
CA GLY A 736 11.91 -18.26 39.75
C GLY A 736 13.33 -18.19 39.17
N ILE A 737 13.88 -19.34 38.77
CA ILE A 737 15.13 -19.43 38.00
C ILE A 737 14.81 -19.92 36.60
N ASP A 738 15.26 -19.21 35.58
CA ASP A 738 15.03 -19.55 34.17
C ASP A 738 16.32 -19.40 33.35
N PHE A 739 17.07 -20.48 33.23
CA PHE A 739 18.31 -20.57 32.45
C PHE A 739 18.06 -21.38 31.15
N ALA A 740 16.83 -21.38 30.62
CA ALA A 740 16.50 -22.08 29.38
C ALA A 740 16.95 -21.32 28.12
N ALA A 741 17.59 -22.04 27.19
CA ALA A 741 17.82 -21.58 25.81
C ALA A 741 16.51 -21.52 25.01
N THR A 742 16.49 -20.66 23.99
CA THR A 742 15.30 -20.41 23.15
C THR A 742 15.10 -21.52 22.11
N ASP A 743 16.20 -22.16 21.70
CA ASP A 743 16.30 -23.32 20.83
C ASP A 743 16.64 -24.57 21.64
N LYS A 744 15.71 -25.52 21.72
CA LYS A 744 15.86 -26.76 22.52
C LYS A 744 16.89 -27.76 21.97
N VAL A 745 17.72 -27.35 21.01
CA VAL A 745 18.57 -28.23 20.22
C VAL A 745 19.99 -27.69 20.21
N ASN A 746 20.82 -28.28 21.07
CA ASN A 746 22.28 -28.20 21.05
C ASN A 746 22.90 -26.83 21.36
N VAL A 747 23.07 -26.54 22.65
CA VAL A 747 24.09 -25.60 23.12
C VAL A 747 25.30 -26.40 23.61
N THR A 748 26.33 -26.52 22.77
CA THR A 748 27.60 -27.16 23.17
C THR A 748 28.44 -26.18 24.00
N GLY A 749 28.47 -26.35 25.32
CA GLY A 749 29.35 -25.58 26.24
C GLY A 749 29.01 -25.63 27.74
N GLU A 750 28.18 -26.58 28.18
CA GLU A 750 27.39 -26.44 29.41
C GLU A 750 28.06 -26.97 30.68
N ASN A 751 28.28 -26.07 31.64
CA ASN A 751 28.63 -26.37 33.03
C ASN A 751 27.73 -25.50 33.91
N MET A 752 26.62 -26.06 34.39
CA MET A 752 25.61 -25.35 35.18
C MET A 752 25.48 -25.95 36.57
N VAL A 753 25.56 -25.13 37.62
CA VAL A 753 25.44 -25.58 39.01
C VAL A 753 24.21 -24.97 39.67
N PHE A 754 23.29 -25.82 40.15
CA PHE A 754 22.23 -25.44 41.08
C PHE A 754 22.37 -26.29 42.34
N TYR A 755 22.69 -25.68 43.47
CA TYR A 755 22.99 -26.46 44.67
C TYR A 755 22.59 -25.75 45.96
N GLY A 756 21.84 -26.45 46.83
CA GLY A 756 21.40 -25.89 48.10
C GLY A 756 20.54 -24.64 47.97
N ILE A 757 19.60 -24.63 47.02
CA ILE A 757 18.70 -23.50 46.80
C ILE A 757 17.37 -23.76 47.51
N ARG A 758 16.90 -22.79 48.30
CA ARG A 758 15.52 -22.79 48.80
C ARG A 758 14.70 -21.80 47.98
N THR A 759 13.50 -22.19 47.57
CA THR A 759 12.58 -21.31 46.81
C THR A 759 11.25 -21.17 47.55
N ASN A 760 10.83 -19.93 47.78
CA ASN A 760 9.65 -19.56 48.58
C ASN A 760 8.71 -18.66 47.77
N ASN A 761 7.40 -18.87 47.92
CA ASN A 761 6.34 -18.05 47.30
C ASN A 761 6.49 -17.86 45.77
N VAL A 762 6.93 -18.90 45.07
CA VAL A 762 7.06 -18.90 43.60
C VAL A 762 5.72 -19.28 42.98
N GLY A 763 5.19 -18.45 42.07
CA GLY A 763 3.99 -18.74 41.28
C GLY A 763 4.34 -18.87 39.81
N LYS A 764 3.86 -19.94 39.14
CA LYS A 764 3.90 -20.05 37.67
C LYS A 764 2.46 -19.98 37.14
N PRO A 765 2.19 -19.28 36.03
CA PRO A 765 0.84 -19.25 35.44
C PRO A 765 0.44 -20.62 34.89
N THR A 766 -0.86 -20.91 34.94
CA THR A 766 -1.46 -22.03 34.17
C THR A 766 -1.49 -21.64 32.69
N PRO A 767 -0.88 -22.44 31.78
CA PRO A 767 -1.01 -22.21 30.35
C PRO A 767 -2.49 -22.18 29.94
N GLY A 768 -2.92 -21.13 29.22
CA GLY A 768 -4.29 -21.00 28.73
C GLY A 768 -5.28 -20.23 29.62
N VAL A 769 -4.82 -19.46 30.62
CA VAL A 769 -5.65 -18.53 31.40
C VAL A 769 -5.15 -17.08 31.23
N PRO A 770 -6.02 -16.10 30.90
CA PRO A 770 -7.46 -16.23 30.74
C PRO A 770 -7.84 -16.97 29.44
N ASP A 771 -8.88 -17.80 29.53
CA ASP A 771 -9.58 -18.37 28.39
C ASP A 771 -10.75 -17.43 28.03
N GLU A 772 -10.52 -16.51 27.09
CA GLU A 772 -11.52 -15.52 26.66
C GLU A 772 -12.79 -16.19 26.10
N ALA A 773 -12.65 -17.37 25.50
CA ALA A 773 -13.77 -18.16 24.98
C ALA A 773 -14.69 -18.68 26.09
N LYS A 774 -14.22 -18.72 27.34
CA LYS A 774 -15.02 -19.05 28.54
C LYS A 774 -15.41 -17.80 29.35
N GLY A 775 -15.24 -16.61 28.78
CA GLY A 775 -15.59 -15.34 29.42
C GLY A 775 -14.62 -14.90 30.54
N GLN A 776 -13.44 -15.54 30.63
CA GLN A 776 -12.44 -15.15 31.61
C GLN A 776 -11.79 -13.82 31.20
N LYS A 777 -11.65 -12.89 32.15
CA LYS A 777 -11.05 -11.57 31.91
C LYS A 777 -9.55 -11.58 32.23
N ALA A 778 -8.79 -10.67 31.60
CA ALA A 778 -7.33 -10.55 31.75
C ALA A 778 -6.82 -10.48 33.19
N TYR A 779 -7.63 -9.96 34.12
CA TYR A 779 -7.31 -9.88 35.54
C TYR A 779 -7.54 -11.20 36.33
N GLN A 780 -8.19 -12.22 35.77
CA GLN A 780 -8.54 -13.48 36.46
C GLN A 780 -7.42 -14.55 36.43
N ARG A 781 -6.16 -14.15 36.24
CA ARG A 781 -4.99 -15.04 36.22
C ARG A 781 -4.69 -15.55 37.62
N HIS A 782 -5.31 -16.65 38.05
CA HIS A 782 -4.94 -17.30 39.31
C HIS A 782 -3.63 -18.09 39.14
N SER A 783 -2.63 -17.78 39.97
CA SER A 783 -1.42 -18.58 40.16
C SER A 783 -1.73 -19.83 40.98
N TYR A 784 -1.56 -21.03 40.42
CA TYR A 784 -1.47 -22.26 41.21
C TYR A 784 -0.04 -22.50 41.68
N ARG A 785 0.10 -23.16 42.83
CA ARG A 785 1.36 -23.56 43.46
C ARG A 785 1.94 -24.81 42.77
N PHE A 786 3.22 -24.71 42.39
CA PHE A 786 4.18 -25.76 42.03
C PHE A 786 3.95 -26.59 40.76
N THR A 787 4.95 -26.56 39.86
CA THR A 787 5.44 -27.79 39.20
C THR A 787 6.93 -27.73 38.87
N TYR A 788 7.55 -26.57 38.55
CA TYR A 788 9.02 -26.43 38.44
C TYR A 788 9.47 -24.99 38.74
N ASN A 789 10.26 -24.77 39.81
CA ASN A 789 10.77 -23.45 40.22
C ASN A 789 12.12 -23.08 39.56
N ILE A 790 12.75 -24.06 38.92
CA ILE A 790 13.99 -23.93 38.14
C ILE A 790 13.70 -24.49 36.76
N ILE A 791 13.96 -23.70 35.72
CA ILE A 791 13.88 -24.09 34.32
C ILE A 791 15.31 -24.05 33.78
N ALA A 792 15.83 -25.21 33.36
CA ALA A 792 17.10 -25.35 32.66
C ALA A 792 16.97 -26.51 31.67
N TYR A 793 17.49 -26.35 30.46
CA TYR A 793 17.59 -27.42 29.47
C TYR A 793 19.04 -27.96 29.47
N ASN A 794 19.20 -29.26 29.24
CA ASN A 794 20.49 -30.00 29.19
C ASN A 794 21.42 -29.93 30.43
N ALA A 795 21.01 -29.30 31.53
CA ALA A 795 21.73 -29.42 32.80
C ALA A 795 21.89 -30.89 33.21
N LYS A 796 23.11 -31.32 33.58
CA LYS A 796 23.27 -32.51 34.44
C LYS A 796 22.66 -32.17 35.80
N THR A 797 21.37 -32.42 35.95
CA THR A 797 20.61 -31.99 37.12
C THR A 797 21.10 -32.70 38.38
N LEU A 798 21.74 -31.95 39.28
CA LEU A 798 21.74 -32.25 40.71
C LEU A 798 20.47 -31.64 41.31
N LEU A 799 19.56 -32.47 41.82
CA LEU A 799 18.42 -32.05 42.65
C LEU A 799 18.72 -32.23 44.14
#